data_AF-A0A142XY61-F1
#
_entry.id   AF-A0A142XY61-F1
#
_cell.length_a   1.000
_cell.length_b   1.000
_cell.length_c   1.000
_cell.angle_alpha   90.00
_cell.angle_beta   90.00
_cell.angle_gamma   90.00
#
_symmetry.space_group_name_H-M   'P 1'
#
loop_
_entity.id
_entity.type
_entity.pdbx_description
1 polymer ?
#
loop_
_entity_poly.entity_id
_entity_poly.type
_entity_poly.pdbx_seq_one_letter_code
_entity_poly.pdbx_strand_id
1 'polypeptide(L)'
;MASNDKLSQAVDNGWLIDAPDRMLSWSRLAERDEKAANQLRQYIYMQMAATDLVLDDDAKARVELPEGLLANLEEKNRLLTQLKAPIDQRIEAFLQQYFADCDQAPQLKLPTTTLVLDHHGLARQLSLPDGGHRFENEMLTSIRVDNGVLHNPRADRRTTKGTFHVADGGLPIAGDKRVVPKHVFANLFIQALRQPEGIMELPFTRGNGNPARTFVSLLIRPLVCPPVPGYCEKKTMEIRFFAPGGLVSNLDFVESIFGNAGDPLVPDNDASLDTMHWTGHTGCVILAPHLVQLTKKELGLPHYDDATPRQREDSMCWKDPGEKYNDGVAFKLTCRNEAGVIVTLIADNYYGYCKKEVKTQISYAANLLGNAEEEHAGGTLAFIAHNHGEEFQWNSRRYNGRTMSDLQSDYQDFIEFHPEGYGVDRVHPELVYVPENARASLFDRTIRWSGADGEHSIPLEQKKVYMAPSGYKVIVEKHPCAPSWRLVGVSGEGTVCHKPCTVSGGGKSEISKSLRDYMLGGPIFVADIESDFDQLDAIFNRDYSDRWKEGSKEKPDYSQRASRKPLDPRRSLGSVIKLLTPSNEYTDAYNAWLRSIPSHLYAMAFIIKRFSKPEWNGNWREHFGVDVVNGDNGHELKYGNRKLVGMYLRVGLDHQGRWRMYKLRQDFAAAVKIQLEDDITASVVVPHRYLQGLSPFDDKRSDGSFKFVANCEYRLFQRPDDAIHRGLDKQTEKDMADVGNFFCNYEPLTKETVRQEIANIIEFEQYTAPMQNRLSRFVENEGSEFVISSAQPRLVDGKPSKNPRYLQDRPDLTHAFDRYVAFRGLQLFRAASNQQKVPIPVNAILSGRRNNPPDVEAKIRPLAVYNPIHYQELPELLMDYVCSFTGKSPSTTGAGSEGALTKGPFNALNMCYDLNATVVSMILTGLGGFSTAAGHIGPDIEVGHDISMFVPEIWCRLRPEERCPEAMIRDGMLEKVQDFEHNGVHVPASRLGYRITDKFVRSYFGRVFDNPRRVFEERILCPEKQNLEAFVDGILFIAESQKKVAEVYLQDGSFEIACPPLQAILKIMVDGHWNGHTIDSPEVRNLFCRESMLRSDWYRDRLLAKQKVDVRLWSRHVETLTEYCSRPNYLPVIERLSLRTKLEHAKSMLARCQSEDYLSELVGTIGTDPATVG
;
A
#
# COMPACT_ATOMS: atom_id res chain seq x y z
N MET A 1 -16.17 23.63 22.60
CA MET A 1 -15.24 22.47 22.45
C MET A 1 -15.24 21.62 23.72
N ALA A 2 -16.39 21.07 24.15
CA ALA A 2 -16.48 20.31 25.41
C ALA A 2 -17.32 19.02 25.32
N SER A 3 -17.53 18.46 24.12
CA SER A 3 -18.32 17.23 23.91
C SER A 3 -17.58 16.11 23.16
N ASN A 4 -16.29 16.28 22.84
CA ASN A 4 -15.53 15.30 22.03
C ASN A 4 -14.61 14.36 22.83
N ASP A 5 -14.50 14.50 24.16
CA ASP A 5 -13.58 13.67 24.95
C ASP A 5 -14.08 12.25 25.23
N LYS A 6 -15.32 11.91 24.87
CA LYS A 6 -15.83 10.53 25.04
C LYS A 6 -15.53 9.58 23.88
N LEU A 7 -15.06 10.10 22.73
CA LEU A 7 -14.65 9.29 21.57
C LEU A 7 -13.17 8.87 21.62
N SER A 8 -12.40 9.26 22.65
CA SER A 8 -10.97 8.98 22.75
C SER A 8 -10.61 7.58 23.27
N GLN A 9 -11.60 6.70 23.47
CA GLN A 9 -11.38 5.29 23.86
C GLN A 9 -11.55 4.33 22.67
N ALA A 10 -11.16 4.76 21.47
CA ALA A 10 -10.94 3.83 20.37
C ALA A 10 -9.74 2.93 20.72
N VAL A 11 -9.82 1.65 20.38
CA VAL A 11 -8.77 0.66 20.69
C VAL A 11 -7.46 1.06 20.03
N ASP A 12 -6.56 1.67 20.80
CA ASP A 12 -5.16 1.87 20.43
C ASP A 12 -4.46 0.50 20.41
N ASN A 13 -4.65 -0.23 19.31
CA ASN A 13 -3.99 -1.52 19.08
C ASN A 13 -2.53 -1.38 18.62
N GLY A 14 -1.90 -0.23 18.86
CA GLY A 14 -0.52 0.02 18.41
C GLY A 14 -0.42 0.28 16.91
N TRP A 15 -1.54 0.55 16.23
CA TRP A 15 -1.57 0.95 14.82
C TRP A 15 -2.13 2.36 14.71
N LEU A 16 -1.25 3.33 15.00
CA LEU A 16 -1.18 4.70 14.50
C LEU A 16 -2.44 5.55 14.38
N ILE A 17 -3.63 5.17 14.84
CA ILE A 17 -4.88 5.86 14.51
C ILE A 17 -5.73 6.04 15.76
N ASP A 18 -5.29 6.95 16.62
CA ASP A 18 -6.17 7.60 17.59
C ASP A 18 -7.03 8.62 16.85
N ALA A 19 -8.35 8.45 16.87
CA ALA A 19 -9.33 9.34 16.22
C ALA A 19 -9.07 9.57 14.71
N PRO A 20 -9.62 8.70 13.82
CA PRO A 20 -9.47 8.80 12.36
C PRO A 20 -9.73 10.21 11.78
N ASP A 21 -10.70 10.95 12.33
CA ASP A 21 -11.03 12.31 11.92
C ASP A 21 -9.93 13.33 12.30
N ARG A 22 -9.22 13.13 13.42
CA ARG A 22 -8.05 13.95 13.80
C ARG A 22 -6.82 13.59 12.96
N MET A 23 -6.66 12.32 12.60
CA MET A 23 -5.56 11.80 11.79
C MET A 23 -5.58 12.32 10.36
N LEU A 24 -6.76 12.33 9.75
CA LEU A 24 -6.98 12.99 8.47
C LEU A 24 -6.66 14.50 8.56
N SER A 25 -6.64 15.08 9.76
CA SER A 25 -6.50 16.51 10.03
C SER A 25 -7.55 17.36 9.31
N TRP A 26 -8.57 16.72 8.73
CA TRP A 26 -9.60 17.34 7.90
C TRP A 26 -10.90 16.57 8.06
N SER A 27 -12.02 17.30 8.06
CA SER A 27 -13.35 16.72 8.16
C SER A 27 -14.18 17.12 6.95
N ARG A 28 -14.67 16.12 6.21
CA ARG A 28 -15.68 16.31 5.14
C ARG A 28 -16.92 17.06 5.66
N LEU A 29 -17.25 16.90 6.95
CA LEU A 29 -18.36 17.61 7.59
C LEU A 29 -18.02 19.08 7.84
N ALA A 30 -16.78 19.41 8.19
CA ALA A 30 -16.34 20.78 8.36
C ALA A 30 -16.29 21.56 7.04
N GLU A 31 -15.97 20.90 5.91
CA GLU A 31 -16.11 21.54 4.59
C GLU A 31 -17.57 21.84 4.21
N ARG A 32 -18.54 21.12 4.79
CA ARG A 32 -19.96 21.42 4.64
C ARG A 32 -20.44 22.52 5.60
N ASP A 33 -19.62 22.92 6.57
CA ASP A 33 -19.95 23.94 7.54
C ASP A 33 -19.41 25.30 7.08
N GLU A 34 -20.32 26.14 6.57
CA GLU A 34 -20.03 27.51 6.16
C GLU A 34 -19.38 28.34 7.28
N LYS A 35 -19.71 28.04 8.54
CA LYS A 35 -19.09 28.71 9.70
C LYS A 35 -17.61 28.34 9.82
N ALA A 36 -17.26 27.08 9.66
CA ALA A 36 -15.86 26.63 9.72
C ALA A 36 -15.03 27.21 8.56
N ALA A 37 -15.60 27.26 7.36
CA ALA A 37 -14.98 27.90 6.20
C ALA A 37 -14.75 29.41 6.43
N ASN A 38 -15.74 30.11 6.97
CA ASN A 38 -15.61 31.53 7.33
C ASN A 38 -14.59 31.77 8.44
N GLN A 39 -14.49 30.88 9.43
CA GLN A 39 -13.46 30.97 10.47
C GLN A 39 -12.04 30.85 9.89
N LEU A 40 -11.80 29.91 8.97
CA LEU A 40 -10.50 29.79 8.28
C LEU A 40 -10.21 31.04 7.44
N ARG A 41 -11.21 31.56 6.73
CA ARG A 41 -11.09 32.80 5.95
C ARG A 41 -10.72 33.99 6.82
N GLN A 42 -11.37 34.15 7.98
CA GLN A 42 -11.06 35.20 8.95
C GLN A 42 -9.65 35.04 9.54
N TYR A 43 -9.24 33.79 9.79
CA TYR A 43 -7.89 33.50 10.24
C TYR A 43 -6.81 33.89 9.21
N ILE A 44 -7.06 33.64 7.92
CA ILE A 44 -6.17 34.08 6.83
C ILE A 44 -6.02 35.59 6.83
N TYR A 45 -7.13 36.33 6.94
CA TYR A 45 -7.08 37.80 7.01
C TYR A 45 -6.26 38.29 8.18
N MET A 46 -6.44 37.71 9.37
CA MET A 46 -5.63 38.02 10.55
C MET A 46 -4.14 37.73 10.33
N GLN A 47 -3.79 36.54 9.82
CA GLN A 47 -2.39 36.17 9.57
C GLN A 47 -1.73 37.12 8.58
N MET A 48 -2.42 37.41 7.47
CA MET A 48 -1.93 38.33 6.45
C MET A 48 -1.67 39.73 7.02
N ALA A 49 -2.65 40.28 7.74
CA ALA A 49 -2.54 41.59 8.38
C ALA A 49 -1.34 41.63 9.34
N ALA A 50 -1.13 40.58 10.13
CA ALA A 50 -0.04 40.51 11.08
C ALA A 50 1.35 40.37 10.42
N THR A 51 1.46 39.91 9.16
CA THR A 51 2.73 39.60 8.48
C THR A 51 3.23 40.65 7.49
N ASP A 52 2.75 41.91 7.58
CA ASP A 52 3.04 43.00 6.61
C ASP A 52 2.70 42.62 5.14
N LEU A 53 1.89 41.58 4.92
CA LEU A 53 1.35 41.25 3.60
C LEU A 53 0.23 42.25 3.30
N VAL A 54 0.40 43.06 2.26
CA VAL A 54 -0.49 44.18 1.94
C VAL A 54 -1.94 43.70 1.77
N LEU A 55 -2.77 44.08 2.73
CA LEU A 55 -4.22 44.07 2.62
C LEU A 55 -4.66 45.49 2.25
N ASP A 56 -5.55 45.63 1.26
CA ASP A 56 -6.23 46.90 1.03
C ASP A 56 -7.18 47.24 2.18
N ASP A 57 -7.68 48.47 2.22
CA ASP A 57 -8.53 48.94 3.33
C ASP A 57 -9.80 48.09 3.48
N ASP A 58 -10.34 47.58 2.37
CA ASP A 58 -11.50 46.68 2.35
C ASP A 58 -11.16 45.32 2.99
N ALA A 59 -9.99 44.74 2.68
CA ALA A 59 -9.52 43.51 3.30
C ALA A 59 -9.13 43.69 4.78
N LYS A 60 -8.58 44.85 5.15
CA LYS A 60 -8.34 45.20 6.57
C LYS A 60 -9.63 45.35 7.36
N ALA A 61 -10.66 45.95 6.76
CA ALA A 61 -11.98 46.07 7.37
C ALA A 61 -12.65 44.70 7.64
N ARG A 62 -12.22 43.64 6.95
CA ARG A 62 -12.70 42.27 7.20
C ARG A 62 -12.05 41.60 8.40
N VAL A 63 -10.93 42.13 8.92
CA VAL A 63 -10.23 41.55 10.08
C VAL A 63 -11.06 41.80 11.34
N GLU A 64 -11.60 40.74 11.94
CA GLU A 64 -12.37 40.79 13.19
C GLU A 64 -11.48 40.92 14.44
N LEU A 65 -10.57 41.92 14.47
CA LEU A 65 -9.72 42.25 15.62
C LEU A 65 -9.76 43.74 15.94
N PRO A 66 -9.68 44.12 17.23
CA PRO A 66 -9.51 45.53 17.60
C PRO A 66 -8.23 46.10 16.97
N GLU A 67 -8.32 47.28 16.36
CA GLU A 67 -7.22 47.95 15.64
C GLU A 67 -5.93 48.04 16.48
N GLY A 68 -6.05 48.39 17.77
CA GLY A 68 -4.91 48.46 18.68
C GLY A 68 -4.23 47.11 18.96
N LEU A 69 -4.96 45.99 18.88
CA LEU A 69 -4.39 44.65 19.03
C LEU A 69 -3.68 44.22 17.74
N LEU A 70 -4.26 44.54 16.58
CA LEU A 70 -3.64 44.24 15.29
C LEU A 70 -2.32 45.02 15.11
N ALA A 71 -2.33 46.33 15.38
CA ALA A 71 -1.11 47.15 15.33
C ALA A 71 -0.03 46.64 16.32
N ASN A 72 -0.44 46.13 17.48
CA ASN A 72 0.49 45.51 18.43
C ASN A 72 1.08 44.19 17.90
N LEU A 73 0.29 43.38 17.21
CA LEU A 73 0.73 42.13 16.59
C LEU A 73 1.69 42.40 15.42
N GLU A 74 1.41 43.40 14.59
CA GLU A 74 2.29 43.85 13.50
C GLU A 74 3.68 44.25 14.02
N GLU A 75 3.74 45.16 15.02
CA GLU A 75 5.01 45.59 15.60
C GLU A 75 5.78 44.44 16.28
N LYS A 76 5.07 43.53 16.96
CA LYS A 76 5.69 42.32 17.51
C LYS A 76 6.25 41.44 16.39
N ASN A 77 5.52 41.21 15.31
CA ASN A 77 6.00 40.39 14.20
C ASN A 77 7.23 41.02 13.53
N ARG A 78 7.29 42.35 13.35
CA ARG A 78 8.48 43.05 12.87
C ARG A 78 9.72 42.75 13.71
N LEU A 79 9.58 42.75 15.04
CA LEU A 79 10.67 42.36 15.96
C LEU A 79 11.02 40.87 15.86
N LEU A 80 10.02 40.01 15.64
CA LEU A 80 10.18 38.56 15.56
C LEU A 80 10.71 38.07 14.19
N THR A 81 10.70 38.89 13.14
CA THR A 81 11.24 38.51 11.80
C THR A 81 12.71 38.05 11.83
N GLN A 82 13.46 38.39 12.88
CA GLN A 82 14.83 37.92 13.08
C GLN A 82 14.92 36.51 13.68
N LEU A 83 13.85 36.00 14.28
CA LEU A 83 13.78 34.66 14.86
C LEU A 83 13.45 33.63 13.78
N LYS A 84 14.36 32.67 13.60
CA LYS A 84 14.15 31.54 12.71
C LYS A 84 13.54 30.38 13.47
N ALA A 85 12.65 29.63 12.83
CA ALA A 85 12.17 28.37 13.39
C ALA A 85 13.34 27.39 13.61
N PRO A 86 13.31 26.54 14.66
CA PRO A 86 14.38 25.59 14.94
C PRO A 86 14.73 24.68 13.76
N ILE A 87 13.72 24.26 12.99
CA ILE A 87 13.93 23.47 11.77
C ILE A 87 14.71 24.23 10.69
N ASP A 88 14.39 25.50 10.47
CA ASP A 88 15.08 26.35 9.48
C ASP A 88 16.53 26.60 9.88
N GLN A 89 16.78 26.75 11.20
CA GLN A 89 18.14 26.85 11.75
C GLN A 89 18.96 25.58 11.47
N ARG A 90 18.37 24.39 11.66
CA ARG A 90 19.04 23.11 11.35
C ARG A 90 19.39 22.99 9.87
N ILE A 91 18.47 23.38 8.99
CA ILE A 91 18.68 23.35 7.54
C ILE A 91 19.80 24.31 7.12
N GLU A 92 19.77 25.55 7.60
CA GLU A 92 20.80 26.53 7.25
C GLU A 92 22.17 26.20 7.86
N ALA A 93 22.22 25.64 9.07
CA ALA A 93 23.47 25.17 9.67
C ALA A 93 24.10 24.07 8.81
N PHE A 94 23.29 23.11 8.34
CA PHE A 94 23.73 22.09 7.38
C PHE A 94 24.26 22.72 6.08
N LEU A 95 23.51 23.64 5.46
CA LEU A 95 23.95 24.28 4.22
C LEU A 95 25.27 25.06 4.42
N GLN A 96 25.41 25.80 5.52
CA GLN A 96 26.65 26.52 5.82
C GLN A 96 27.84 25.59 6.00
N GLN A 97 27.67 24.48 6.72
CA GLN A 97 28.72 23.49 6.91
C GLN A 97 29.06 22.75 5.60
N TYR A 98 28.04 22.35 4.84
CA TYR A 98 28.21 21.61 3.60
C TYR A 98 28.97 22.41 2.55
N PHE A 99 28.77 23.74 2.47
CA PHE A 99 29.41 24.61 1.47
C PHE A 99 30.58 25.43 2.03
N ALA A 100 31.11 25.10 3.22
CA ALA A 100 32.18 25.87 3.87
C ALA A 100 33.51 25.89 3.08
N ASP A 101 33.75 24.89 2.23
CA ASP A 101 34.91 24.73 1.35
C ASP A 101 34.74 25.39 -0.03
N CYS A 102 33.58 26.01 -0.29
CA CYS A 102 33.29 26.68 -1.55
C CYS A 102 33.61 28.18 -1.45
N ASP A 103 34.83 28.59 -1.81
CA ASP A 103 35.33 29.98 -1.70
C ASP A 103 34.43 31.07 -2.32
N GLN A 104 33.55 30.69 -3.27
CA GLN A 104 32.64 31.59 -3.99
C GLN A 104 31.15 31.39 -3.64
N ALA A 105 30.80 30.47 -2.73
CA ALA A 105 29.40 30.24 -2.39
C ALA A 105 28.90 31.33 -1.42
N PRO A 106 27.88 32.12 -1.77
CA PRO A 106 27.28 33.05 -0.83
C PRO A 106 26.57 32.28 0.28
N GLN A 107 26.31 32.96 1.41
CA GLN A 107 25.58 32.35 2.53
C GLN A 107 24.18 31.92 2.07
N LEU A 108 23.97 30.61 1.95
CA LEU A 108 22.68 30.02 1.57
C LEU A 108 21.71 30.17 2.75
N LYS A 109 20.67 30.98 2.57
CA LYS A 109 19.64 31.26 3.57
C LYS A 109 18.27 30.89 3.02
N LEU A 110 17.39 30.37 3.85
CA LEU A 110 16.00 30.11 3.51
C LEU A 110 15.19 31.43 3.46
N PRO A 111 14.01 31.45 2.82
CA PRO A 111 13.09 32.58 2.89
C PRO A 111 12.78 32.94 4.35
N THR A 112 13.04 34.20 4.73
CA THR A 112 12.91 34.66 6.13
C THR A 112 11.47 35.03 6.49
N THR A 113 10.72 35.59 5.53
CA THR A 113 9.31 35.94 5.69
C THR A 113 8.48 35.04 4.80
N THR A 114 7.72 34.12 5.39
CA THR A 114 6.78 33.25 4.69
C THR A 114 5.42 33.31 5.35
N LEU A 115 4.36 33.06 4.57
CA LEU A 115 3.06 32.75 5.12
C LEU A 115 3.09 31.29 5.62
N VAL A 116 2.98 31.09 6.93
CA VAL A 116 3.06 29.77 7.56
C VAL A 116 1.69 29.11 7.58
N LEU A 117 1.59 27.89 7.07
CA LEU A 117 0.40 27.06 7.13
C LEU A 117 0.43 26.24 8.41
N ASP A 118 -0.12 26.78 9.49
CA ASP A 118 -0.11 26.21 10.84
C ASP A 118 -1.39 25.43 11.18
N HIS A 119 -2.41 25.48 10.31
CA HIS A 119 -3.65 24.73 10.45
C HIS A 119 -4.05 24.11 9.13
N HIS A 120 -4.60 22.88 9.21
CA HIS A 120 -5.10 22.18 8.04
C HIS A 120 -6.22 22.93 7.33
N GLY A 121 -6.13 23.04 6.01
CA GLY A 121 -7.16 23.62 5.15
C GLY A 121 -6.92 25.08 4.77
N LEU A 122 -5.99 25.78 5.44
CA LEU A 122 -5.55 27.11 5.01
C LEU A 122 -4.98 27.06 3.60
N ALA A 123 -4.17 26.04 3.29
CA ALA A 123 -3.59 25.83 1.97
C ALA A 123 -4.66 25.78 0.86
N ARG A 124 -5.76 25.05 1.12
CA ARG A 124 -6.87 24.90 0.18
C ARG A 124 -7.59 26.22 -0.05
N GLN A 125 -7.89 26.96 1.01
CA GLN A 125 -8.52 28.28 0.89
C GLN A 125 -7.63 29.27 0.14
N LEU A 126 -6.32 29.24 0.41
CA LEU A 126 -5.33 30.09 -0.25
C LEU A 126 -5.11 29.78 -1.74
N SER A 127 -5.52 28.58 -2.20
CA SER A 127 -5.33 28.10 -3.57
C SER A 127 -6.29 28.69 -4.60
N LEU A 128 -7.27 29.48 -4.16
CA LEU A 128 -8.27 30.14 -4.99
C LEU A 128 -8.45 31.59 -4.53
N PRO A 129 -8.97 32.50 -5.39
CA PRO A 129 -9.25 33.87 -4.99
C PRO A 129 -10.32 33.92 -3.91
N ASP A 130 -10.27 34.95 -3.07
CA ASP A 130 -11.23 35.10 -2.00
C ASP A 130 -12.67 35.25 -2.51
N GLY A 131 -13.52 34.26 -2.22
CA GLY A 131 -14.87 34.16 -2.79
C GLY A 131 -14.93 33.81 -4.29
N GLY A 132 -13.78 33.57 -4.93
CA GLY A 132 -13.69 33.19 -6.35
C GLY A 132 -13.72 31.68 -6.59
N HIS A 133 -14.10 31.30 -7.82
CA HIS A 133 -14.16 29.90 -8.25
C HIS A 133 -13.00 29.47 -9.13
N ARG A 134 -12.16 30.39 -9.62
CA ARG A 134 -11.09 30.08 -10.58
C ARG A 134 -9.85 30.93 -10.38
N PHE A 135 -8.68 30.30 -10.45
CA PHE A 135 -7.38 30.94 -10.53
C PHE A 135 -6.55 30.32 -11.66
N GLU A 136 -5.77 31.13 -12.36
CA GLU A 136 -4.94 30.67 -13.47
C GLU A 136 -3.66 31.49 -13.61
N ASN A 137 -2.52 30.80 -13.71
CA ASN A 137 -1.24 31.39 -14.06
C ASN A 137 -0.52 30.49 -15.09
N GLU A 138 0.72 30.82 -15.44
CA GLU A 138 1.49 30.05 -16.43
C GLU A 138 1.79 28.59 -16.01
N MET A 139 1.67 28.27 -14.71
CA MET A 139 2.03 26.98 -14.13
C MET A 139 0.83 26.08 -13.85
N LEU A 140 -0.36 26.62 -13.61
CA LEU A 140 -1.56 25.82 -13.33
C LEU A 140 -2.87 26.60 -13.48
N THR A 141 -3.96 25.81 -13.60
CA THR A 141 -5.33 26.26 -13.43
C THR A 141 -5.94 25.58 -12.20
N SER A 142 -6.51 26.37 -11.28
CA SER A 142 -7.24 25.91 -10.10
C SER A 142 -8.71 26.29 -10.21
N ILE A 143 -9.62 25.37 -9.91
CA ILE A 143 -11.06 25.58 -10.00
C ILE A 143 -11.76 24.99 -8.78
N ARG A 144 -12.67 25.75 -8.18
CA ARG A 144 -13.61 25.26 -7.17
C ARG A 144 -14.70 24.45 -7.86
N VAL A 145 -14.92 23.22 -7.41
CA VAL A 145 -15.93 22.32 -7.96
C VAL A 145 -16.88 21.85 -6.87
N ASP A 146 -18.12 21.48 -7.23
CA ASP A 146 -19.16 21.07 -6.28
C ASP A 146 -18.75 19.88 -5.40
N ASN A 147 -17.86 19.02 -5.91
CA ASN A 147 -17.29 17.87 -5.21
C ASN A 147 -15.88 18.10 -4.64
N GLY A 148 -15.36 19.34 -4.60
CA GLY A 148 -14.05 19.66 -4.00
C GLY A 148 -13.26 20.76 -4.73
N VAL A 149 -12.01 20.48 -5.06
CA VAL A 149 -11.12 21.39 -5.80
C VAL A 149 -10.39 20.66 -6.93
N LEU A 150 -10.33 21.27 -8.10
CA LEU A 150 -9.57 20.80 -9.26
C LEU A 150 -8.31 21.63 -9.42
N HIS A 151 -7.18 20.97 -9.62
CA HIS A 151 -5.95 21.62 -10.05
C HIS A 151 -5.33 20.92 -11.26
N ASN A 152 -5.22 21.64 -12.36
CA ASN A 152 -4.57 21.18 -13.58
C ASN A 152 -3.23 21.91 -13.76
N PRO A 153 -2.10 21.28 -13.37
CA PRO A 153 -0.77 21.86 -13.57
C PRO A 153 -0.37 21.84 -15.06
N ARG A 154 0.65 22.61 -15.43
CA ARG A 154 1.15 22.70 -16.81
C ARG A 154 1.51 21.32 -17.37
N ALA A 155 2.29 20.54 -16.62
CA ALA A 155 2.59 19.16 -16.95
C ALA A 155 1.55 18.21 -16.36
N ASP A 156 0.93 17.35 -17.17
CA ASP A 156 -0.10 16.41 -16.72
C ASP A 156 0.46 15.17 -16.01
N ARG A 157 1.77 14.93 -16.09
CA ARG A 157 2.43 13.74 -15.53
C ARG A 157 3.89 13.99 -15.18
N ARG A 158 4.44 13.10 -14.36
CA ARG A 158 5.86 13.08 -13.99
C ARG A 158 6.71 12.42 -15.08
N THR A 159 7.90 12.97 -15.31
CA THR A 159 9.01 12.34 -16.05
C THR A 159 10.02 11.75 -15.06
N THR A 160 10.62 10.61 -15.38
CA THR A 160 11.64 9.95 -14.54
C THR A 160 13.03 9.94 -15.18
N LYS A 161 13.11 9.81 -16.51
CA LYS A 161 14.37 9.74 -17.25
C LYS A 161 15.19 11.03 -17.09
N GLY A 162 16.40 10.92 -16.52
CA GLY A 162 17.31 12.05 -16.35
C GLY A 162 16.83 13.14 -15.39
N THR A 163 15.85 12.85 -14.54
CA THR A 163 15.20 13.87 -13.69
C THR A 163 15.70 13.93 -12.26
N PHE A 164 16.50 12.97 -11.80
CA PHE A 164 16.98 12.90 -10.41
C PHE A 164 18.47 13.22 -10.35
N HIS A 165 18.77 14.41 -9.82
CA HIS A 165 20.12 14.92 -9.65
C HIS A 165 20.52 14.94 -8.17
N VAL A 166 21.80 14.81 -7.90
CA VAL A 166 22.36 14.79 -6.55
C VAL A 166 23.62 15.66 -6.50
N ALA A 167 23.69 16.57 -5.53
CA ALA A 167 24.86 17.41 -5.30
C ALA A 167 26.04 16.57 -4.78
N ASP A 168 27.22 16.85 -5.31
CA ASP A 168 28.48 16.24 -4.90
C ASP A 168 28.94 16.74 -3.51
N GLY A 169 29.89 16.04 -2.88
CA GLY A 169 30.50 16.42 -1.59
C GLY A 169 29.80 15.88 -0.33
N GLY A 170 28.89 14.92 -0.48
CA GLY A 170 28.20 14.25 0.63
C GLY A 170 28.36 12.73 0.59
N LEU A 171 27.31 11.99 0.95
CA LEU A 171 27.30 10.52 0.84
C LEU A 171 27.46 10.06 -0.63
N PRO A 172 28.05 8.87 -0.88
CA PRO A 172 28.22 8.31 -2.22
C PRO A 172 26.94 8.37 -3.07
N ILE A 173 27.11 8.70 -4.35
CA ILE A 173 26.01 8.91 -5.30
C ILE A 173 25.88 7.66 -6.18
N ALA A 174 24.68 7.12 -6.29
CA ALA A 174 24.40 5.97 -7.15
C ALA A 174 24.63 6.31 -8.63
N GLY A 175 25.13 5.36 -9.40
CA GLY A 175 25.50 5.52 -10.80
C GLY A 175 24.34 5.93 -11.71
N ASP A 176 23.10 5.63 -11.33
CA ASP A 176 21.90 6.01 -12.09
C ASP A 176 21.43 7.46 -11.88
N LYS A 177 22.11 8.22 -11.02
CA LYS A 177 21.83 9.64 -10.74
C LYS A 177 22.83 10.55 -11.45
N ARG A 178 22.39 11.76 -11.77
CA ARG A 178 23.28 12.81 -12.28
C ARG A 178 24.00 13.52 -11.14
N VAL A 179 25.32 13.59 -11.19
CA VAL A 179 26.16 14.23 -10.18
C VAL A 179 26.30 15.72 -10.49
N VAL A 180 25.91 16.59 -9.56
CA VAL A 180 25.94 18.04 -9.73
C VAL A 180 27.04 18.64 -8.87
N PRO A 181 27.98 19.44 -9.44
CA PRO A 181 29.00 20.12 -8.65
C PRO A 181 28.41 21.03 -7.57
N LYS A 182 29.10 21.15 -6.42
CA LYS A 182 28.64 21.93 -5.27
C LYS A 182 28.30 23.38 -5.62
N HIS A 183 29.16 24.07 -6.37
CA HIS A 183 28.91 25.47 -6.76
C HIS A 183 27.69 25.62 -7.67
N VAL A 184 27.39 24.63 -8.51
CA VAL A 184 26.20 24.62 -9.37
C VAL A 184 24.93 24.44 -8.53
N PHE A 185 24.96 23.56 -7.52
CA PHE A 185 23.86 23.46 -6.55
C PHE A 185 23.62 24.80 -5.84
N ALA A 186 24.68 25.44 -5.34
CA ALA A 186 24.58 26.73 -4.66
C ALA A 186 23.94 27.79 -5.57
N ASN A 187 24.36 27.86 -6.83
CA ASN A 187 23.77 28.76 -7.84
C ASN A 187 22.28 28.44 -8.08
N LEU A 188 21.92 27.17 -8.25
CA LEU A 188 20.52 26.75 -8.41
C LEU A 188 19.68 27.07 -7.17
N PHE A 189 20.21 26.89 -5.95
CA PHE A 189 19.53 27.22 -4.71
C PHE A 189 19.22 28.72 -4.63
N ILE A 190 20.20 29.58 -4.95
CA ILE A 190 19.99 31.05 -4.97
C ILE A 190 18.90 31.42 -5.97
N GLN A 191 18.91 30.82 -7.16
CA GLN A 191 17.89 31.07 -8.17
C GLN A 191 16.52 30.51 -7.74
N ALA A 192 16.47 29.40 -7.01
CA ALA A 192 15.23 28.84 -6.49
C ALA A 192 14.51 29.79 -5.53
N LEU A 193 15.25 30.66 -4.85
CA LEU A 193 14.68 31.67 -3.96
C LEU A 193 14.30 32.98 -4.67
N ARG A 194 14.79 33.19 -5.91
CA ARG A 194 14.48 34.34 -6.77
C ARG A 194 13.38 33.98 -7.76
N GLN A 195 12.17 33.86 -7.24
CA GLN A 195 11.00 33.44 -8.02
C GLN A 195 10.46 34.59 -8.88
N PRO A 196 9.95 34.31 -10.09
CA PRO A 196 9.22 35.29 -10.89
C PRO A 196 8.00 35.84 -10.15
N GLU A 197 7.71 37.14 -10.31
CA GLU A 197 6.60 37.80 -9.60
C GLU A 197 5.25 37.14 -9.84
N GLY A 198 4.98 36.66 -11.06
CA GLY A 198 3.70 36.04 -11.42
C GLY A 198 3.45 34.70 -10.71
N ILE A 199 4.49 33.95 -10.36
CA ILE A 199 4.37 32.69 -9.60
C ILE A 199 4.30 32.97 -8.10
N MET A 200 4.82 34.11 -7.64
CA MET A 200 4.77 34.52 -6.22
C MET A 200 3.40 35.05 -5.78
N GLU A 201 2.56 35.47 -6.72
CA GLU A 201 1.21 35.97 -6.44
C GLU A 201 0.35 34.93 -5.72
N LEU A 202 -0.14 35.28 -4.54
CA LEU A 202 -1.01 34.44 -3.71
C LEU A 202 -2.45 34.47 -4.28
N PRO A 203 -3.03 33.34 -4.71
CA PRO A 203 -4.33 33.30 -5.40
C PRO A 203 -5.43 34.03 -4.63
N PHE A 204 -5.50 33.82 -3.31
CA PHE A 204 -6.47 34.43 -2.40
C PHE A 204 -6.62 35.94 -2.56
N THR A 205 -5.51 36.63 -2.83
CA THR A 205 -5.45 38.10 -2.89
C THR A 205 -5.63 38.69 -4.28
N ARG A 206 -5.87 37.86 -5.30
CA ARG A 206 -5.92 38.32 -6.70
C ARG A 206 -7.01 39.36 -6.97
N GLY A 207 -8.09 39.35 -6.19
CA GLY A 207 -9.17 40.33 -6.30
C GLY A 207 -8.85 41.69 -5.65
N ASN A 208 -7.76 41.80 -4.89
CA ASN A 208 -7.38 43.00 -4.15
C ASN A 208 -6.67 43.99 -5.09
N GLY A 209 -6.68 45.28 -4.73
CA GLY A 209 -5.99 46.32 -5.51
C GLY A 209 -4.49 46.10 -5.65
N ASN A 210 -3.87 45.41 -4.68
CA ASN A 210 -2.46 44.99 -4.72
C ASN A 210 -2.32 43.54 -4.21
N PRO A 211 -2.26 42.54 -5.11
CA PRO A 211 -2.10 41.15 -4.72
C PRO A 211 -0.80 40.89 -3.94
N ALA A 212 -0.89 40.07 -2.90
CA ALA A 212 0.26 39.69 -2.09
C ALA A 212 1.18 38.74 -2.87
N ARG A 213 2.49 38.96 -2.76
CA ARG A 213 3.53 38.13 -3.38
C ARG A 213 4.45 37.60 -2.30
N THR A 214 4.37 36.31 -1.99
CA THR A 214 5.12 35.72 -0.87
C THR A 214 5.41 34.24 -1.09
N PHE A 215 6.40 33.74 -0.37
CA PHE A 215 6.51 32.31 -0.13
C PHE A 215 5.45 31.87 0.87
N VAL A 216 4.92 30.68 0.66
CA VAL A 216 4.07 29.95 1.59
C VAL A 216 4.83 28.72 2.04
N SER A 217 4.60 28.30 3.28
CA SER A 217 5.44 27.28 3.89
C SER A 217 4.66 26.36 4.82
N LEU A 218 5.02 25.07 4.84
CA LEU A 218 4.36 24.01 5.62
C LEU A 218 5.40 23.21 6.42
N LEU A 219 5.02 22.76 7.62
CA LEU A 219 5.75 21.76 8.39
C LEU A 219 4.95 20.46 8.40
N ILE A 220 5.59 19.34 8.06
CA ILE A 220 5.01 18.00 8.17
C ILE A 220 5.93 17.07 8.97
N ARG A 221 5.37 16.02 9.58
CA ARG A 221 6.12 15.01 10.35
C ARG A 221 5.84 13.57 9.89
N PRO A 222 6.31 13.18 8.69
CA PRO A 222 5.99 11.87 8.11
C PRO A 222 6.65 10.72 8.89
N LEU A 223 5.97 9.57 8.90
CA LEU A 223 6.41 8.33 9.54
C LEU A 223 7.65 7.74 8.85
N VAL A 224 8.61 7.30 9.65
CA VAL A 224 9.84 6.62 9.23
C VAL A 224 9.98 5.23 9.85
N CYS A 225 9.55 5.05 11.11
CA CYS A 225 9.55 3.75 11.78
C CYS A 225 8.18 3.54 12.45
N PRO A 226 7.47 2.43 12.15
CA PRO A 226 6.17 2.17 12.76
C PRO A 226 6.32 1.80 14.24
N PRO A 227 5.28 2.06 15.07
CA PRO A 227 5.26 1.55 16.44
C PRO A 227 5.12 0.03 16.45
N VAL A 228 5.77 -0.62 17.42
CA VAL A 228 5.60 -2.04 17.71
C VAL A 228 5.30 -2.20 19.20
N PRO A 229 4.12 -2.72 19.57
CA PRO A 229 3.75 -2.98 20.95
C PRO A 229 4.85 -3.66 21.77
N GLY A 230 5.22 -3.06 22.91
CA GLY A 230 6.22 -3.61 23.82
C GLY A 230 7.68 -3.42 23.40
N TYR A 231 7.95 -2.83 22.22
CA TYR A 231 9.31 -2.66 21.71
C TYR A 231 9.66 -1.20 21.38
N CYS A 232 8.92 -0.54 20.48
CA CYS A 232 9.23 0.83 20.08
C CYS A 232 7.98 1.68 19.80
N GLU A 233 8.11 2.97 20.09
CA GLU A 233 7.15 3.98 19.67
C GLU A 233 7.34 4.34 18.19
N LYS A 234 6.32 4.97 17.60
CA LYS A 234 6.42 5.50 16.24
C LYS A 234 7.54 6.53 16.16
N LYS A 235 8.30 6.55 15.06
CA LYS A 235 9.26 7.61 14.77
C LYS A 235 8.97 8.32 13.47
N THR A 236 9.08 9.64 13.48
CA THR A 236 8.87 10.55 12.36
C THR A 236 10.11 11.40 12.13
N MET A 237 10.35 11.79 10.88
CA MET A 237 11.23 12.93 10.59
C MET A 237 10.40 14.22 10.56
N GLU A 238 11.05 15.36 10.41
CA GLU A 238 10.40 16.64 10.12
C GLU A 238 10.78 17.11 8.72
N ILE A 239 9.85 17.68 7.97
CA ILE A 239 10.14 18.25 6.64
C ILE A 239 9.53 19.64 6.54
N ARG A 240 10.37 20.60 6.10
CA ARG A 240 9.97 21.97 5.78
C ARG A 240 9.72 22.12 4.28
N PHE A 241 8.49 22.47 3.90
CA PHE A 241 8.15 22.77 2.52
C PHE A 241 8.07 24.29 2.30
N PHE A 242 8.62 24.75 1.18
CA PHE A 242 8.51 26.11 0.67
C PHE A 242 7.99 26.09 -0.76
N ALA A 243 6.94 26.87 -1.01
CA ALA A 243 6.38 27.08 -2.33
C ALA A 243 6.08 28.57 -2.55
N PRO A 244 6.26 29.11 -3.77
CA PRO A 244 5.69 30.40 -4.14
C PRO A 244 4.17 30.42 -3.92
N GLY A 245 3.60 31.58 -3.60
CA GLY A 245 2.16 31.75 -3.34
C GLY A 245 1.26 31.17 -4.42
N GLY A 246 1.61 31.35 -5.69
CA GLY A 246 0.85 30.84 -6.83
C GLY A 246 0.85 29.32 -6.96
N LEU A 247 1.67 28.60 -6.18
CA LEU A 247 1.76 27.14 -6.12
C LEU A 247 1.32 26.57 -4.76
N VAL A 248 0.57 27.33 -3.96
CA VAL A 248 0.09 26.89 -2.63
C VAL A 248 -0.77 25.63 -2.66
N SER A 249 -1.38 25.30 -3.81
CA SER A 249 -2.09 24.02 -4.01
C SER A 249 -1.19 22.80 -3.85
N ASN A 250 0.13 22.93 -4.10
CA ASN A 250 1.09 21.87 -3.82
C ASN A 250 1.24 21.61 -2.32
N LEU A 251 1.05 22.64 -1.48
CA LEU A 251 1.06 22.49 -0.03
C LEU A 251 -0.24 21.89 0.49
N ASP A 252 -1.41 22.24 -0.08
CA ASP A 252 -2.69 21.53 0.21
C ASP A 252 -2.55 20.04 -0.11
N PHE A 253 -1.94 19.73 -1.25
CA PHE A 253 -1.70 18.35 -1.65
C PHE A 253 -0.83 17.57 -0.65
N VAL A 254 0.31 18.14 -0.21
CA VAL A 254 1.22 17.50 0.74
C VAL A 254 0.60 17.41 2.14
N GLU A 255 -0.02 18.49 2.61
CA GLU A 255 -0.77 18.55 3.86
C GLU A 255 -1.86 17.48 3.93
N SER A 256 -2.65 17.35 2.86
CA SER A 256 -3.72 16.35 2.74
C SER A 256 -3.21 14.90 2.82
N ILE A 257 -1.95 14.63 2.45
CA ILE A 257 -1.36 13.28 2.48
C ILE A 257 -0.66 13.01 3.81
N PHE A 258 0.10 13.96 4.34
CA PHE A 258 1.03 13.72 5.47
C PHE A 258 0.66 14.46 6.76
N GLY A 259 -0.45 15.19 6.76
CA GLY A 259 -0.92 16.00 7.88
C GLY A 259 -0.22 17.35 7.98
N ASN A 260 -0.71 18.20 8.89
CA ASN A 260 -0.13 19.49 9.25
C ASN A 260 0.49 19.39 10.66
N ALA A 261 1.76 19.75 10.80
CA ALA A 261 2.48 19.68 12.09
C ALA A 261 2.52 21.02 12.85
N GLY A 262 1.72 22.01 12.45
CA GLY A 262 1.55 23.29 13.11
C GLY A 262 2.62 24.33 12.77
N ASP A 263 2.58 25.44 13.50
CA ASP A 263 3.57 26.52 13.40
C ASP A 263 4.96 26.03 13.87
N PRO A 264 6.00 26.07 13.02
CA PRO A 264 7.35 25.62 13.38
C PRO A 264 8.06 26.50 14.41
N LEU A 265 7.56 27.70 14.75
CA LEU A 265 8.08 28.54 15.83
C LEU A 265 7.60 28.10 17.22
N VAL A 266 6.51 27.33 17.28
CA VAL A 266 5.92 26.88 18.54
C VAL A 266 6.74 25.70 19.09
N PRO A 267 7.17 25.72 20.36
CA PRO A 267 7.98 24.65 20.96
C PRO A 267 7.36 23.25 20.90
N ASP A 268 6.03 23.14 20.92
CA ASP A 268 5.30 21.88 20.77
C ASP A 268 5.62 21.16 19.46
N ASN A 269 5.95 21.94 18.42
CA ASN A 269 6.19 21.46 17.06
C ASN A 269 7.68 21.35 16.73
N ASP A 270 8.59 21.75 17.63
CA ASP A 270 10.02 21.52 17.46
C ASP A 270 10.34 20.05 17.73
N ALA A 271 10.67 19.31 16.66
CA ALA A 271 11.00 17.90 16.73
C ALA A 271 12.16 17.60 17.70
N SER A 272 13.04 18.57 17.96
CA SER A 272 14.17 18.41 18.88
C SER A 272 13.75 18.26 20.36
N LEU A 273 12.57 18.77 20.72
CA LEU A 273 11.97 18.64 22.05
C LEU A 273 11.07 17.40 22.18
N ASP A 274 10.86 16.67 21.08
CA ASP A 274 10.14 15.40 21.00
C ASP A 274 11.10 14.23 20.77
N THR A 275 11.92 13.98 21.80
CA THR A 275 13.01 12.98 21.78
C THR A 275 12.53 11.54 21.59
N MET A 276 11.25 11.26 21.87
CA MET A 276 10.70 9.91 21.72
C MET A 276 10.42 9.56 20.26
N HIS A 277 9.80 10.50 19.54
CA HIS A 277 9.26 10.23 18.22
C HIS A 277 10.09 10.85 17.10
N TRP A 278 11.03 11.76 17.34
CA TRP A 278 11.88 12.25 16.26
C TRP A 278 12.98 11.23 15.90
N THR A 279 13.27 11.09 14.61
CA THR A 279 14.39 10.27 14.12
C THR A 279 15.74 10.98 14.20
N GLY A 280 15.76 12.28 14.49
CA GLY A 280 16.96 13.13 14.39
C GLY A 280 17.23 13.68 12.99
N HIS A 281 16.36 13.41 12.02
CA HIS A 281 16.53 13.81 10.62
C HIS A 281 15.60 14.96 10.24
N THR A 282 16.10 15.86 9.39
CA THR A 282 15.39 17.06 8.94
C THR A 282 15.41 17.14 7.42
N GLY A 283 14.25 17.42 6.84
CA GLY A 283 14.07 17.58 5.40
C GLY A 283 13.70 19.01 5.00
N CYS A 284 14.07 19.40 3.78
CA CYS A 284 13.64 20.65 3.15
C CYS A 284 13.25 20.41 1.69
N VAL A 285 12.14 21.00 1.24
CA VAL A 285 11.71 20.96 -0.16
C VAL A 285 11.35 22.37 -0.62
N ILE A 286 11.89 22.79 -1.78
CA ILE A 286 11.65 24.10 -2.38
C ILE A 286 11.14 23.90 -3.81
N LEU A 287 9.94 24.42 -4.11
CA LEU A 287 9.38 24.41 -5.46
C LEU A 287 9.90 25.61 -6.25
N ALA A 288 10.52 25.35 -7.40
CA ALA A 288 11.15 26.36 -8.23
C ALA A 288 11.07 25.97 -9.72
N PRO A 289 9.87 25.93 -10.31
CA PRO A 289 9.67 25.46 -11.68
C PRO A 289 10.38 26.31 -12.75
N HIS A 290 10.72 27.56 -12.44
CA HIS A 290 11.45 28.45 -13.35
C HIS A 290 12.90 28.04 -13.59
N LEU A 291 13.49 27.17 -12.75
CA LEU A 291 14.88 26.72 -12.89
C LEU A 291 15.17 26.03 -14.23
N VAL A 292 14.15 25.47 -14.89
CA VAL A 292 14.31 24.86 -16.23
C VAL A 292 14.70 25.87 -17.31
N GLN A 293 14.52 27.17 -17.04
CA GLN A 293 14.89 28.25 -17.97
C GLN A 293 16.37 28.64 -17.86
N LEU A 294 17.09 28.15 -16.86
CA LEU A 294 18.48 28.55 -16.65
C LEU A 294 19.41 27.83 -17.62
N THR A 295 20.47 28.51 -18.07
CA THR A 295 21.50 27.90 -18.93
C THR A 295 22.52 27.13 -18.12
N LYS A 296 23.12 26.09 -18.72
CA LYS A 296 24.24 25.35 -18.10
C LYS A 296 25.42 26.29 -17.83
N LYS A 297 25.68 27.22 -18.74
CA LYS A 297 26.79 28.18 -18.65
C LYS A 297 26.62 29.17 -17.51
N GLU A 298 25.46 29.80 -17.36
CA GLU A 298 25.23 30.78 -16.27
C GLU A 298 25.25 30.14 -14.87
N LEU A 299 24.96 28.83 -14.79
CA LEU A 299 25.07 28.04 -13.57
C LEU A 299 26.52 27.65 -13.23
N GLY A 300 27.47 27.91 -14.14
CA GLY A 300 28.89 27.62 -13.94
C GLY A 300 29.30 26.20 -14.30
N LEU A 301 28.56 25.49 -15.16
CA LEU A 301 29.01 24.21 -15.71
C LEU A 301 30.14 24.43 -16.73
N PRO A 302 31.08 23.47 -16.87
CA PRO A 302 32.20 23.58 -17.80
C PRO A 302 31.73 23.44 -19.26
N HIS A 303 32.53 23.99 -20.18
CA HIS A 303 32.43 23.65 -21.59
C HIS A 303 32.71 22.15 -21.78
N TYR A 304 32.13 21.52 -22.80
CA TYR A 304 32.22 20.08 -23.05
C TYR A 304 33.66 19.57 -23.11
N ASP A 305 34.55 20.36 -23.71
CA ASP A 305 35.97 19.99 -23.87
C ASP A 305 36.73 19.96 -22.53
N ASP A 306 36.30 20.78 -21.57
CA ASP A 306 36.88 20.86 -20.21
C ASP A 306 36.17 19.91 -19.21
N ALA A 307 35.08 19.26 -19.63
CA ALA A 307 34.27 18.40 -18.80
C ALA A 307 34.88 16.99 -18.64
N THR A 308 34.76 16.42 -17.45
CA THR A 308 35.14 15.02 -17.19
C THR A 308 34.22 14.05 -17.97
N PRO A 309 34.64 12.79 -18.18
CA PRO A 309 33.76 11.78 -18.81
C PRO A 309 32.41 11.66 -18.10
N ARG A 310 32.39 11.66 -16.76
CA ARG A 310 31.16 11.61 -15.98
C ARG A 310 30.29 12.85 -16.16
N GLN A 311 30.88 14.05 -16.20
CA GLN A 311 30.13 15.27 -16.47
C GLN A 311 29.48 15.24 -17.86
N ARG A 312 30.15 14.69 -18.86
CA ARG A 312 29.58 14.52 -20.21
C ARG A 312 28.42 13.54 -20.22
N GLU A 313 28.57 12.40 -19.55
CA GLU A 313 27.51 11.38 -19.39
C GLU A 313 26.29 11.95 -18.66
N ASP A 314 26.50 12.65 -17.56
CA ASP A 314 25.45 13.25 -16.75
C ASP A 314 24.83 14.51 -17.37
N SER A 315 25.32 14.93 -18.55
CA SER A 315 24.91 16.18 -19.21
C SER A 315 25.19 17.44 -18.37
N MET A 316 26.22 17.38 -17.53
CA MET A 316 26.73 18.44 -16.65
C MET A 316 27.88 19.23 -17.32
N CYS A 317 27.67 19.57 -18.59
CA CYS A 317 28.54 20.41 -19.41
C CYS A 317 27.74 20.96 -20.60
N TRP A 318 28.26 21.99 -21.25
CA TRP A 318 27.62 22.62 -22.42
C TRP A 318 28.56 22.66 -23.63
N LYS A 319 28.00 22.53 -24.84
CA LYS A 319 28.68 22.81 -26.11
C LYS A 319 28.26 24.18 -26.64
N ASP A 320 26.97 24.47 -26.59
CA ASP A 320 26.42 25.78 -26.93
C ASP A 320 26.11 26.59 -25.64
N PRO A 321 26.54 27.85 -25.54
CA PRO A 321 26.23 28.72 -24.40
C PRO A 321 24.74 28.84 -24.04
N GLY A 322 23.84 28.65 -25.01
CA GLY A 322 22.39 28.73 -24.84
C GLY A 322 21.73 27.43 -24.34
N GLU A 323 22.48 26.35 -24.17
CA GLU A 323 21.95 25.09 -23.64
C GLU A 323 21.33 25.27 -22.26
N LYS A 324 20.05 24.91 -22.14
CA LYS A 324 19.33 24.92 -20.86
C LYS A 324 19.81 23.80 -19.97
N TYR A 325 19.82 24.05 -18.66
CA TYR A 325 20.06 23.01 -17.68
C TYR A 325 19.00 21.93 -17.80
N ASN A 326 19.43 20.66 -17.78
CA ASN A 326 18.57 19.51 -18.07
C ASN A 326 17.74 19.64 -19.36
N ASP A 327 18.28 20.34 -20.37
CA ASP A 327 17.62 20.54 -21.67
C ASP A 327 16.24 21.23 -21.55
N GLY A 328 16.02 21.99 -20.47
CA GLY A 328 14.75 22.67 -20.21
C GLY A 328 13.64 21.76 -19.69
N VAL A 329 13.97 20.53 -19.27
CA VAL A 329 13.04 19.54 -18.74
C VAL A 329 13.04 19.56 -17.21
N ALA A 330 11.90 19.20 -16.61
CA ALA A 330 11.73 19.04 -15.17
C ALA A 330 12.81 18.15 -14.54
N PHE A 331 13.33 18.58 -13.39
CA PHE A 331 14.25 17.80 -12.55
C PHE A 331 13.99 18.05 -11.06
N LYS A 332 14.54 17.17 -10.23
CA LYS A 332 14.74 17.40 -8.81
C LYS A 332 16.22 17.27 -8.46
N LEU A 333 16.71 18.10 -7.57
CA LEU A 333 18.11 18.15 -7.16
C LEU A 333 18.23 18.09 -5.64
N THR A 334 18.86 17.03 -5.14
CA THR A 334 19.03 16.77 -3.70
C THR A 334 20.44 17.11 -3.22
N CYS A 335 20.57 17.67 -2.02
CA CYS A 335 21.83 17.89 -1.29
C CYS A 335 21.68 17.29 0.11
N ARG A 336 22.60 16.40 0.49
CA ARG A 336 22.50 15.55 1.69
C ARG A 336 23.85 14.91 2.04
N ASN A 337 24.07 14.62 3.32
CA ASN A 337 25.18 13.81 3.82
C ASN A 337 24.77 13.03 5.10
N GLU A 338 25.72 12.51 5.86
CA GLU A 338 25.54 11.78 7.12
C GLU A 338 25.09 12.64 8.32
N ALA A 339 25.02 13.98 8.18
CA ALA A 339 24.56 14.87 9.25
C ALA A 339 23.05 14.77 9.52
N GLY A 340 22.30 14.04 8.69
CA GLY A 340 20.87 13.80 8.86
C GLY A 340 19.97 14.91 8.29
N VAL A 341 20.50 15.76 7.40
CA VAL A 341 19.73 16.81 6.71
C VAL A 341 19.72 16.58 5.20
N ILE A 342 18.54 16.69 4.58
CA ILE A 342 18.35 16.59 3.13
C ILE A 342 17.56 17.80 2.61
N VAL A 343 18.10 18.46 1.59
CA VAL A 343 17.49 19.62 0.92
C VAL A 343 17.24 19.30 -0.54
N THR A 344 16.01 19.53 -1.01
CA THR A 344 15.61 19.24 -2.39
C THR A 344 15.00 20.45 -3.10
N LEU A 345 15.50 20.74 -4.29
CA LEU A 345 14.90 21.68 -5.24
C LEU A 345 14.07 20.89 -6.25
N ILE A 346 12.83 21.30 -6.51
CA ILE A 346 11.96 20.69 -7.52
C ILE A 346 11.65 21.72 -8.61
N ALA A 347 12.10 21.45 -9.83
CA ALA A 347 11.93 22.30 -11.01
C ALA A 347 10.68 21.92 -11.83
N ASP A 348 9.54 21.71 -11.16
CA ASP A 348 8.22 21.47 -11.72
C ASP A 348 7.16 21.65 -10.62
N ASN A 349 5.87 21.75 -10.97
CA ASN A 349 4.77 21.87 -10.02
C ASN A 349 3.77 20.71 -10.06
N TYR A 350 4.00 19.66 -10.85
CA TYR A 350 3.15 18.48 -10.83
C TYR A 350 3.22 17.79 -9.46
N TYR A 351 2.06 17.61 -8.84
CA TYR A 351 1.88 17.13 -7.46
C TYR A 351 2.62 15.82 -7.14
N GLY A 352 2.74 14.92 -8.14
CA GLY A 352 3.43 13.65 -7.94
C GLY A 352 4.91 13.79 -7.57
N TYR A 353 5.59 14.88 -7.94
CA TYR A 353 6.96 15.16 -7.48
C TYR A 353 6.99 15.45 -5.98
N CYS A 354 6.03 16.21 -5.46
CA CYS A 354 5.95 16.56 -4.03
C CYS A 354 5.75 15.31 -3.16
N LYS A 355 4.76 14.46 -3.50
CA LYS A 355 4.52 13.18 -2.79
C LYS A 355 5.75 12.30 -2.79
N LYS A 356 6.39 12.14 -3.96
CA LYS A 356 7.54 11.24 -4.11
C LYS A 356 8.83 11.81 -3.53
N GLU A 357 8.91 13.12 -3.30
CA GLU A 357 10.05 13.69 -2.57
C GLU A 357 9.93 13.45 -1.06
N VAL A 358 8.73 13.51 -0.49
CA VAL A 358 8.51 13.04 0.90
C VAL A 358 8.95 11.58 1.04
N LYS A 359 8.58 10.71 0.08
CA LYS A 359 9.06 9.32 0.03
C LYS A 359 10.60 9.23 0.05
N THR A 360 11.27 10.04 -0.77
CA THR A 360 12.75 10.09 -0.84
C THR A 360 13.38 10.50 0.49
N GLN A 361 12.81 11.48 1.17
CA GLN A 361 13.33 11.96 2.44
C GLN A 361 13.06 10.97 3.59
N ILE A 362 11.90 10.28 3.58
CA ILE A 362 11.64 9.14 4.49
C ILE A 362 12.68 8.03 4.27
N SER A 363 12.94 7.67 3.00
CA SER A 363 13.96 6.66 2.67
C SER A 363 15.34 7.06 3.15
N TYR A 364 15.72 8.34 3.01
CA TYR A 364 16.96 8.87 3.55
C TYR A 364 17.04 8.71 5.07
N ALA A 365 15.98 9.13 5.79
CA ALA A 365 15.94 9.02 7.25
C ALA A 365 15.95 7.56 7.74
N ALA A 366 15.27 6.64 7.05
CA ALA A 366 15.27 5.22 7.41
C ALA A 366 16.66 4.59 7.28
N ASN A 367 17.38 4.89 6.20
CA ASN A 367 18.73 4.39 5.97
C ASN A 367 19.74 4.88 7.02
N LEU A 368 19.69 6.16 7.41
CA LEU A 368 20.61 6.71 8.42
C LEU A 368 20.22 6.30 9.85
N LEU A 369 18.93 6.17 10.15
CA LEU A 369 18.45 5.70 11.45
C LEU A 369 18.85 4.25 11.73
N GLY A 370 18.80 3.40 10.70
CA GLY A 370 18.90 1.95 10.82
C GLY A 370 17.68 1.32 11.48
N ASN A 371 17.59 -0.01 11.43
CA ASN A 371 16.45 -0.81 11.92
C ASN A 371 15.08 -0.47 11.31
N ALA A 372 14.99 0.45 10.36
CA ALA A 372 13.78 0.80 9.65
C ALA A 372 14.02 0.71 8.14
N GLU A 373 12.96 0.42 7.39
CA GLU A 373 12.98 0.42 5.93
C GLU A 373 11.86 1.35 5.43
N GLU A 374 12.13 2.07 4.34
CA GLU A 374 11.10 2.70 3.53
C GLU A 374 10.84 1.80 2.32
N GLU A 375 9.59 1.47 2.05
CA GLU A 375 9.23 0.51 1.01
C GLU A 375 8.22 1.08 0.02
N HIS A 376 8.41 0.76 -1.26
CA HIS A 376 7.40 0.97 -2.30
C HIS A 376 6.50 -0.27 -2.37
N ALA A 377 5.55 -0.35 -1.44
CA ALA A 377 4.77 -1.55 -1.20
C ALA A 377 3.29 -1.26 -0.98
N GLY A 378 2.45 -2.22 -1.38
CA GLY A 378 1.03 -2.30 -1.01
C GLY A 378 0.80 -3.47 -0.09
N GLY A 379 -0.31 -3.50 0.64
CA GLY A 379 -0.48 -4.52 1.66
C GLY A 379 -1.85 -4.51 2.35
N THR A 380 -2.26 -5.67 2.83
CA THR A 380 -3.55 -5.84 3.49
C THR A 380 -3.52 -6.93 4.55
N LEU A 381 -4.30 -6.74 5.60
CA LEU A 381 -4.74 -7.79 6.50
C LEU A 381 -6.02 -8.42 5.95
N ALA A 382 -5.93 -9.65 5.46
CA ALA A 382 -7.05 -10.40 4.87
C ALA A 382 -7.60 -11.45 5.83
N PHE A 383 -8.91 -11.40 6.07
CA PHE A 383 -9.67 -12.36 6.88
C PHE A 383 -10.48 -13.30 6.00
N ILE A 384 -10.47 -14.59 6.34
CA ILE A 384 -11.24 -15.58 5.60
C ILE A 384 -12.72 -15.31 5.80
N ALA A 385 -13.48 -15.25 4.70
CA ALA A 385 -14.93 -15.18 4.72
C ALA A 385 -15.57 -16.42 4.10
N HIS A 386 -16.73 -16.81 4.65
CA HIS A 386 -17.54 -17.95 4.23
C HIS A 386 -19.01 -17.55 4.06
N ASN A 387 -19.65 -18.08 3.03
CA ASN A 387 -21.10 -18.02 2.88
C ASN A 387 -21.74 -19.23 3.58
N HIS A 388 -22.42 -18.99 4.70
CA HIS A 388 -23.10 -20.03 5.46
C HIS A 388 -24.51 -20.34 4.95
N GLY A 389 -25.09 -19.50 4.10
CA GLY A 389 -26.47 -19.67 3.63
C GLY A 389 -27.44 -19.14 4.68
N GLU A 390 -28.41 -19.96 5.11
CA GLU A 390 -29.54 -19.52 5.93
C GLU A 390 -29.38 -19.79 7.42
N GLU A 391 -28.52 -20.75 7.81
CA GLU A 391 -28.27 -21.10 9.21
C GLU A 391 -26.77 -21.30 9.48
N PHE A 392 -26.34 -20.97 10.70
CA PHE A 392 -24.98 -21.19 11.17
C PHE A 392 -24.95 -21.40 12.69
N GLN A 393 -24.12 -22.33 13.17
CA GLN A 393 -23.87 -22.53 14.59
C GLN A 393 -22.39 -22.25 14.90
N TRP A 394 -22.15 -21.39 15.88
CA TRP A 394 -20.80 -21.14 16.39
C TRP A 394 -20.26 -22.35 17.14
N ASN A 395 -18.93 -22.48 17.12
CA ASN A 395 -18.19 -23.43 17.93
C ASN A 395 -16.84 -22.83 18.31
N SER A 396 -16.84 -21.81 19.17
CA SER A 396 -15.61 -21.07 19.50
C SER A 396 -14.57 -21.93 20.20
N ARG A 397 -15.00 -22.88 21.04
CA ARG A 397 -14.10 -23.79 21.79
C ARG A 397 -13.15 -24.56 20.88
N ARG A 398 -13.57 -24.87 19.64
CA ARG A 398 -12.72 -25.56 18.66
C ARG A 398 -11.51 -24.73 18.20
N TYR A 399 -11.59 -23.40 18.22
CA TYR A 399 -10.59 -22.52 17.63
C TYR A 399 -9.58 -22.00 18.64
N ASN A 400 -10.04 -21.52 19.80
CA ASN A 400 -9.17 -20.99 20.85
C ASN A 400 -9.57 -21.43 22.27
N GLY A 401 -10.55 -22.33 22.41
CA GLY A 401 -11.00 -22.82 23.72
C GLY A 401 -11.86 -21.84 24.54
N ARG A 402 -12.05 -20.61 24.08
CA ARG A 402 -12.67 -19.52 24.84
C ARG A 402 -14.21 -19.58 24.84
N THR A 403 -14.80 -19.00 25.87
CA THR A 403 -16.24 -19.00 26.20
C THR A 403 -16.73 -17.58 26.53
N MET A 404 -18.05 -17.39 26.61
CA MET A 404 -18.61 -16.11 27.05
C MET A 404 -18.19 -15.74 28.48
N SER A 405 -18.05 -16.73 29.36
CA SER A 405 -17.57 -16.53 30.74
C SER A 405 -16.16 -15.93 30.77
N ASP A 406 -15.29 -16.35 29.85
CA ASP A 406 -13.94 -15.81 29.75
C ASP A 406 -13.96 -14.34 29.30
N LEU A 407 -14.83 -14.00 28.35
CA LEU A 407 -15.02 -12.61 27.93
C LEU A 407 -15.55 -11.74 29.08
N GLN A 408 -16.49 -12.27 29.86
CA GLN A 408 -17.05 -11.58 31.03
C GLN A 408 -16.01 -11.34 32.12
N SER A 409 -15.03 -12.23 32.27
CA SER A 409 -13.88 -12.00 33.15
C SER A 409 -12.97 -10.89 32.61
N ASP A 410 -12.62 -10.96 31.32
CA ASP A 410 -11.46 -10.24 30.81
C ASP A 410 -11.78 -8.86 30.20
N TYR A 411 -13.05 -8.60 29.83
CA TYR A 411 -13.40 -7.49 28.92
C TYR A 411 -14.63 -6.65 29.33
N GLN A 412 -14.94 -6.54 30.62
CA GLN A 412 -16.07 -5.71 31.12
C GLN A 412 -15.95 -4.22 30.80
N ASP A 413 -14.71 -3.75 30.58
CA ASP A 413 -14.39 -2.35 30.33
C ASP A 413 -15.03 -1.83 29.02
N PHE A 414 -15.17 -2.67 28.00
CA PHE A 414 -15.74 -2.29 26.71
C PHE A 414 -16.92 -3.16 26.26
N ILE A 415 -17.26 -4.22 27.00
CA ILE A 415 -18.44 -5.05 26.76
C ILE A 415 -19.44 -4.84 27.89
N GLU A 416 -20.66 -4.46 27.54
CA GLU A 416 -21.80 -4.50 28.42
C GLU A 416 -22.44 -5.89 28.35
N PHE A 417 -22.30 -6.68 29.42
CA PHE A 417 -22.86 -8.03 29.50
C PHE A 417 -24.29 -8.01 30.02
N HIS A 418 -25.13 -8.85 29.42
CA HIS A 418 -26.54 -9.02 29.78
C HIS A 418 -26.78 -10.37 30.50
N PRO A 419 -27.74 -10.45 31.44
CA PRO A 419 -28.05 -11.67 32.20
C PRO A 419 -28.36 -12.90 31.32
N GLU A 420 -28.91 -12.68 30.13
CA GLU A 420 -29.24 -13.72 29.15
C GLU A 420 -28.01 -14.38 28.51
N GLY A 421 -26.80 -13.89 28.82
CA GLY A 421 -25.53 -14.49 28.43
C GLY A 421 -24.95 -13.95 27.12
N TYR A 422 -25.34 -12.75 26.68
CA TYR A 422 -24.72 -12.06 25.54
C TYR A 422 -24.12 -10.73 26.01
N GLY A 423 -23.35 -10.08 25.14
CA GLY A 423 -22.81 -8.74 25.40
C GLY A 423 -23.01 -7.78 24.24
N VAL A 424 -22.95 -6.48 24.52
CA VAL A 424 -22.99 -5.42 23.50
C VAL A 424 -21.75 -4.56 23.69
N ASP A 425 -21.09 -4.22 22.59
CA ASP A 425 -19.92 -3.33 22.65
C ASP A 425 -20.34 -1.91 23.06
N ARG A 426 -19.64 -1.33 24.03
CA ARG A 426 -19.94 -0.01 24.59
C ARG A 426 -19.63 1.14 23.64
N VAL A 427 -18.70 0.94 22.70
CA VAL A 427 -18.27 1.95 21.72
C VAL A 427 -19.16 1.87 20.47
N HIS A 428 -19.47 0.67 20.02
CA HIS A 428 -20.29 0.41 18.83
C HIS A 428 -21.42 -0.59 19.14
N PRO A 429 -22.63 -0.14 19.52
CA PRO A 429 -23.76 -1.02 19.84
C PRO A 429 -24.18 -1.97 18.69
N GLU A 430 -23.74 -1.70 17.46
CA GLU A 430 -23.88 -2.58 16.31
C GLU A 430 -23.05 -3.87 16.44
N LEU A 431 -22.04 -3.90 17.29
CA LEU A 431 -21.24 -5.09 17.59
C LEU A 431 -21.80 -5.81 18.83
N VAL A 432 -22.29 -7.03 18.62
CA VAL A 432 -22.91 -7.87 19.66
C VAL A 432 -22.08 -9.12 19.86
N TYR A 433 -21.74 -9.42 21.11
CA TYR A 433 -21.02 -10.63 21.50
C TYR A 433 -22.00 -11.75 21.86
N VAL A 434 -21.87 -12.91 21.22
CA VAL A 434 -22.77 -14.06 21.40
C VAL A 434 -22.03 -15.28 21.96
N PRO A 435 -22.68 -16.18 22.72
CA PRO A 435 -22.03 -17.37 23.29
C PRO A 435 -21.36 -18.28 22.27
N GLU A 436 -20.40 -19.07 22.75
CA GLU A 436 -19.58 -19.98 21.94
C GLU A 436 -20.35 -21.05 21.15
N ASN A 437 -21.61 -21.30 21.51
CA ASN A 437 -22.51 -22.34 20.98
C ASN A 437 -23.78 -21.77 20.32
N ALA A 438 -23.86 -20.44 20.15
CA ALA A 438 -25.02 -19.79 19.57
C ALA A 438 -25.34 -20.31 18.15
N ARG A 439 -26.59 -20.14 17.71
CA ARG A 439 -27.09 -20.53 16.39
C ARG A 439 -27.87 -19.39 15.77
N ALA A 440 -27.42 -18.91 14.62
CA ALA A 440 -28.11 -17.91 13.80
C ALA A 440 -29.01 -18.61 12.76
N SER A 441 -30.23 -18.09 12.58
CA SER A 441 -31.21 -18.55 11.59
C SER A 441 -31.86 -17.36 10.89
N LEU A 442 -31.75 -17.29 9.56
CA LEU A 442 -32.45 -16.31 8.72
C LEU A 442 -33.95 -16.63 8.62
N PHE A 443 -34.33 -17.90 8.69
CA PHE A 443 -35.72 -18.33 8.64
C PHE A 443 -36.48 -17.80 9.86
N ASP A 444 -35.92 -18.02 11.05
CA ASP A 444 -36.51 -17.56 12.31
C ASP A 444 -36.22 -16.08 12.58
N ARG A 445 -35.22 -15.50 11.92
CA ARG A 445 -34.68 -14.16 12.17
C ARG A 445 -34.20 -13.98 13.61
N THR A 446 -33.57 -15.01 14.16
CA THR A 446 -33.08 -15.03 15.54
C THR A 446 -31.68 -15.65 15.65
N ILE A 447 -30.96 -15.28 16.71
CA ILE A 447 -29.80 -16.00 17.22
C ILE A 447 -30.20 -16.61 18.56
N ARG A 448 -30.00 -17.93 18.72
CA ARG A 448 -30.41 -18.68 19.92
C ARG A 448 -29.25 -19.44 20.54
N TRP A 449 -29.28 -19.64 21.84
CA TRP A 449 -28.32 -20.49 22.57
C TRP A 449 -28.97 -21.07 23.83
N SER A 450 -28.40 -22.16 24.32
CA SER A 450 -28.77 -22.74 25.62
C SER A 450 -27.84 -22.19 26.70
N GLY A 451 -28.41 -21.53 27.71
CA GLY A 451 -27.75 -21.08 28.94
C GLY A 451 -28.05 -22.01 30.12
N ALA A 452 -27.61 -21.62 31.32
CA ALA A 452 -27.87 -22.39 32.54
C ALA A 452 -29.36 -22.40 32.94
N ASP A 453 -30.08 -21.30 32.67
CA ASP A 453 -31.48 -21.09 33.07
C ASP A 453 -32.50 -21.42 31.95
N GLY A 454 -32.03 -21.87 30.77
CA GLY A 454 -32.89 -22.25 29.65
C GLY A 454 -32.36 -21.82 28.28
N GLU A 455 -33.24 -21.83 27.27
CA GLU A 455 -32.93 -21.24 25.96
C GLU A 455 -33.13 -19.72 25.97
N HIS A 456 -32.18 -18.99 25.40
CA HIS A 456 -32.25 -17.55 25.19
C HIS A 456 -32.15 -17.23 23.70
N SER A 457 -32.65 -16.05 23.31
CA SER A 457 -32.57 -15.59 21.93
C SER A 457 -32.55 -14.08 21.79
N ILE A 458 -31.87 -13.59 20.75
CA ILE A 458 -31.92 -12.19 20.29
C ILE A 458 -32.33 -12.11 18.82
N PRO A 459 -32.87 -10.96 18.36
CA PRO A 459 -33.15 -10.75 16.94
C PRO A 459 -31.89 -10.79 16.08
N LEU A 460 -32.02 -11.31 14.86
CA LEU A 460 -30.97 -11.29 13.85
C LEU A 460 -31.20 -10.10 12.88
N GLU A 461 -30.41 -9.06 13.04
CA GLU A 461 -30.53 -7.78 12.31
C GLU A 461 -29.41 -7.57 11.27
N GLN A 462 -29.71 -6.85 10.19
CA GLN A 462 -28.81 -6.64 9.05
C GLN A 462 -27.56 -5.80 9.35
N LYS A 463 -27.71 -4.72 10.12
CA LYS A 463 -26.64 -3.74 10.36
C LYS A 463 -25.73 -4.11 11.54
N LYS A 464 -25.96 -5.27 12.16
CA LYS A 464 -25.21 -5.73 13.32
C LYS A 464 -24.18 -6.79 12.94
N VAL A 465 -23.10 -6.84 13.72
CA VAL A 465 -22.07 -7.88 13.65
C VAL A 465 -22.16 -8.72 14.91
N TYR A 466 -22.31 -10.03 14.76
CA TYR A 466 -22.37 -10.96 15.89
C TYR A 466 -21.04 -11.69 16.04
N MET A 467 -20.34 -11.48 17.15
CA MET A 467 -18.99 -12.01 17.37
C MET A 467 -18.98 -13.01 18.54
N ALA A 468 -18.44 -14.19 18.32
CA ALA A 468 -18.28 -15.18 19.38
C ALA A 468 -16.91 -15.05 20.09
N PRO A 469 -16.69 -15.72 21.25
CA PRO A 469 -15.42 -15.67 22.01
C PRO A 469 -14.15 -15.99 21.21
N SER A 470 -14.27 -16.72 20.10
CA SER A 470 -13.17 -16.97 19.17
C SER A 470 -12.85 -15.80 18.22
N GLY A 471 -13.49 -14.65 18.40
CA GLY A 471 -13.41 -13.52 17.47
C GLY A 471 -14.15 -13.73 16.14
N TYR A 472 -14.77 -14.90 15.93
CA TYR A 472 -15.47 -15.26 14.69
C TYR A 472 -16.79 -14.51 14.58
N LYS A 473 -17.02 -13.89 13.42
CA LYS A 473 -18.08 -12.92 13.19
C LYS A 473 -19.12 -13.50 12.24
N VAL A 474 -20.38 -13.15 12.43
CA VAL A 474 -21.44 -13.41 11.45
C VAL A 474 -22.19 -12.11 11.17
N ILE A 475 -22.43 -11.84 9.90
CA ILE A 475 -23.23 -10.72 9.40
C ILE A 475 -24.31 -11.22 8.45
N VAL A 476 -25.40 -10.47 8.35
CA VAL A 476 -26.48 -10.73 7.38
C VAL A 476 -26.25 -9.87 6.16
N GLU A 477 -26.01 -10.49 5.01
CA GLU A 477 -25.71 -9.81 3.76
C GLU A 477 -26.77 -10.10 2.70
N LYS A 478 -27.19 -9.08 1.96
CA LYS A 478 -27.99 -9.26 0.74
C LYS A 478 -27.10 -9.86 -0.35
N HIS A 479 -27.57 -10.91 -1.00
CA HIS A 479 -26.86 -11.50 -2.12
C HIS A 479 -26.66 -10.45 -3.23
N PRO A 480 -25.43 -10.26 -3.75
CA PRO A 480 -25.13 -9.15 -4.67
C PRO A 480 -25.91 -9.23 -5.98
N CYS A 481 -26.26 -10.44 -6.42
CA CYS A 481 -26.90 -10.70 -7.72
C CYS A 481 -28.23 -11.46 -7.61
N ALA A 482 -28.83 -11.56 -6.42
CA ALA A 482 -30.09 -12.29 -6.24
C ALA A 482 -30.96 -11.63 -5.17
N PRO A 483 -32.30 -11.71 -5.25
CA PRO A 483 -33.21 -11.16 -4.25
C PRO A 483 -33.29 -12.05 -3.00
N SER A 484 -32.13 -12.44 -2.44
CA SER A 484 -32.04 -13.32 -1.28
C SER A 484 -30.98 -12.82 -0.29
N TRP A 485 -31.06 -13.31 0.93
CA TRP A 485 -30.15 -12.96 2.03
C TRP A 485 -29.32 -14.17 2.44
N ARG A 486 -28.15 -13.92 3.02
CA ARG A 486 -27.23 -14.95 3.49
C ARG A 486 -26.51 -14.52 4.77
N LEU A 487 -26.13 -15.50 5.57
CA LEU A 487 -25.17 -15.36 6.66
C LEU A 487 -23.75 -15.44 6.09
N VAL A 488 -22.94 -14.40 6.33
CA VAL A 488 -21.52 -14.39 5.98
C VAL A 488 -20.72 -14.47 7.27
N GLY A 489 -19.88 -15.49 7.39
CA GLY A 489 -19.00 -15.68 8.54
C GLY A 489 -17.57 -15.24 8.23
N VAL A 490 -16.92 -14.55 9.17
CA VAL A 490 -15.54 -14.01 9.02
C VAL A 490 -14.65 -14.49 10.18
N SER A 491 -13.43 -14.93 9.87
CA SER A 491 -12.48 -15.43 10.87
C SER A 491 -12.06 -14.36 11.89
N GLY A 492 -11.72 -14.79 13.10
CA GLY A 492 -11.16 -13.90 14.14
C GLY A 492 -9.70 -13.53 13.92
N GLU A 493 -8.93 -14.39 13.24
CA GLU A 493 -7.53 -14.17 12.84
C GLU A 493 -7.43 -13.91 11.34
N GLY A 494 -6.46 -13.07 10.94
CA GLY A 494 -6.20 -12.70 9.56
C GLY A 494 -4.81 -13.10 9.08
N THR A 495 -4.49 -12.74 7.84
CA THR A 495 -3.17 -12.88 7.24
C THR A 495 -2.74 -11.57 6.64
N VAL A 496 -1.59 -11.04 7.08
CA VAL A 496 -0.97 -9.87 6.47
C VAL A 496 -0.24 -10.29 5.21
N CYS A 497 -0.76 -9.85 4.07
CA CYS A 497 -0.12 -9.99 2.77
C CYS A 497 0.54 -8.66 2.39
N HIS A 498 1.86 -8.68 2.21
CA HIS A 498 2.70 -7.54 1.86
C HIS A 498 3.22 -7.70 0.43
N LYS A 499 3.16 -6.65 -0.39
CA LYS A 499 3.50 -6.65 -1.83
C LYS A 499 4.53 -5.56 -2.14
N PRO A 500 5.81 -5.80 -1.82
CA PRO A 500 6.90 -4.85 -2.09
C PRO A 500 7.45 -5.02 -3.51
N CYS A 501 8.37 -4.13 -3.90
CA CYS A 501 9.20 -4.24 -5.10
C CYS A 501 8.40 -4.52 -6.37
N THR A 502 7.21 -3.91 -6.48
CA THR A 502 6.26 -4.19 -7.56
C THR A 502 6.27 -3.04 -8.55
N VAL A 503 6.77 -3.31 -9.75
CA VAL A 503 6.84 -2.32 -10.84
C VAL A 503 5.47 -1.77 -11.20
N SER A 504 5.42 -0.58 -11.81
CA SER A 504 4.18 0.01 -12.30
C SER A 504 3.46 -0.95 -13.25
N GLY A 505 2.20 -1.30 -12.94
CA GLY A 505 1.41 -2.31 -13.67
C GLY A 505 1.58 -3.74 -13.16
N GLY A 506 2.38 -3.99 -12.11
CA GLY A 506 2.47 -5.27 -11.41
C GLY A 506 1.36 -5.52 -10.38
N GLY A 507 0.41 -4.59 -10.25
CA GLY A 507 -0.77 -4.73 -9.40
C GLY A 507 -0.50 -4.59 -7.90
N LYS A 508 0.28 -3.58 -7.50
CA LYS A 508 0.62 -3.30 -6.09
C LYS A 508 -0.62 -3.03 -5.24
N SER A 509 -1.42 -2.03 -5.61
CA SER A 509 -2.65 -1.65 -4.87
C SER A 509 -3.77 -2.70 -4.93
N GLU A 510 -3.76 -3.54 -5.97
CA GLU A 510 -4.73 -4.63 -6.19
C GLU A 510 -4.81 -5.63 -5.04
N ILE A 511 -3.73 -5.76 -4.26
CA ILE A 511 -3.68 -6.65 -3.09
C ILE A 511 -4.78 -6.31 -2.08
N SER A 512 -5.07 -5.01 -1.92
CA SER A 512 -6.01 -4.47 -0.94
C SER A 512 -7.42 -4.23 -1.50
N LYS A 513 -7.60 -4.27 -2.83
CA LYS A 513 -8.91 -4.09 -3.46
C LYS A 513 -9.86 -5.26 -3.14
N SER A 514 -11.14 -4.92 -3.06
CA SER A 514 -12.23 -5.88 -2.82
C SER A 514 -12.44 -6.76 -4.06
N LEU A 515 -12.39 -8.08 -3.88
CA LEU A 515 -12.73 -9.01 -4.96
C LEU A 515 -14.23 -9.01 -5.27
N ARG A 516 -15.06 -8.56 -4.32
CA ARG A 516 -16.53 -8.58 -4.43
C ARG A 516 -17.04 -7.82 -5.66
N ASP A 517 -16.40 -6.72 -6.01
CA ASP A 517 -16.83 -5.86 -7.11
C ASP A 517 -16.60 -6.49 -8.50
N TYR A 518 -15.72 -7.49 -8.56
CA TYR A 518 -15.38 -8.24 -9.77
C TYR A 518 -16.11 -9.59 -9.87
N MET A 519 -16.94 -9.95 -8.88
CA MET A 519 -17.74 -11.18 -8.88
C MET A 519 -19.05 -10.96 -9.64
N LEU A 520 -19.38 -11.86 -10.56
CA LEU A 520 -20.61 -11.83 -11.35
C LEU A 520 -21.59 -12.92 -10.92
N GLY A 521 -22.88 -12.62 -10.94
CA GLY A 521 -23.95 -13.60 -10.76
C GLY A 521 -24.40 -14.21 -12.09
N GLY A 522 -24.63 -15.51 -12.10
CA GLY A 522 -25.18 -16.22 -13.27
C GLY A 522 -25.97 -17.47 -12.87
N PRO A 523 -26.73 -18.08 -13.79
CA PRO A 523 -27.49 -19.29 -13.52
C PRO A 523 -26.56 -20.50 -13.35
N ILE A 524 -27.06 -21.54 -12.69
CA ILE A 524 -26.46 -22.87 -12.77
C ILE A 524 -27.11 -23.61 -13.92
N PHE A 525 -26.31 -23.88 -14.95
CA PHE A 525 -26.78 -24.45 -16.20
C PHE A 525 -27.19 -25.92 -16.06
N VAL A 526 -28.32 -26.25 -16.69
CA VAL A 526 -28.83 -27.61 -16.91
C VAL A 526 -28.96 -27.80 -18.41
N ALA A 527 -28.44 -28.90 -18.94
CA ALA A 527 -28.61 -29.23 -20.35
C ALA A 527 -29.96 -29.91 -20.58
N ASP A 528 -30.17 -31.04 -19.89
CA ASP A 528 -31.42 -31.80 -19.85
C ASP A 528 -31.59 -32.35 -18.43
N ILE A 529 -32.65 -31.94 -17.73
CA ILE A 529 -32.76 -32.16 -16.28
C ILE A 529 -32.80 -33.65 -15.91
N GLU A 530 -33.50 -34.48 -16.68
CA GLU A 530 -33.65 -35.91 -16.41
C GLU A 530 -32.31 -36.65 -16.65
N SER A 531 -31.70 -36.45 -17.83
CA SER A 531 -30.40 -37.05 -18.17
C SER A 531 -29.27 -36.56 -17.25
N ASP A 532 -29.28 -35.27 -16.89
CA ASP A 532 -28.31 -34.70 -15.95
C ASP A 532 -28.50 -35.29 -14.54
N PHE A 533 -29.74 -35.47 -14.09
CA PHE A 533 -30.03 -36.10 -12.80
C PHE A 533 -29.61 -37.57 -12.75
N ASP A 534 -29.78 -38.31 -13.84
CA ASP A 534 -29.32 -39.71 -13.96
C ASP A 534 -27.81 -39.82 -13.85
N GLN A 535 -27.07 -38.94 -14.54
CA GLN A 535 -25.62 -38.89 -14.42
C GLN A 535 -25.16 -38.48 -13.01
N LEU A 536 -25.85 -37.53 -12.38
CA LEU A 536 -25.55 -37.11 -11.00
C LEU A 536 -25.80 -38.22 -9.99
N ASP A 537 -26.86 -39.00 -10.15
CA ASP A 537 -27.13 -40.13 -9.27
C ASP A 537 -26.06 -41.23 -9.41
N ALA A 538 -25.61 -41.49 -10.64
CA ALA A 538 -24.47 -42.37 -10.89
C ALA A 538 -23.18 -41.87 -10.20
N ILE A 539 -22.91 -40.56 -10.24
CA ILE A 539 -21.79 -39.95 -9.51
C ILE A 539 -21.94 -40.15 -8.00
N PHE A 540 -23.11 -39.84 -7.42
CA PHE A 540 -23.32 -39.93 -5.98
C PHE A 540 -23.31 -41.37 -5.44
N ASN A 541 -23.63 -42.35 -6.27
CA ASN A 541 -23.69 -43.76 -5.88
C ASN A 541 -22.47 -44.60 -6.29
N ARG A 542 -21.55 -44.07 -7.10
CA ARG A 542 -20.30 -44.77 -7.49
C ARG A 542 -19.45 -45.14 -6.27
N ASP A 543 -18.86 -46.34 -6.26
CA ASP A 543 -17.76 -46.66 -5.33
C ASP A 543 -16.46 -45.98 -5.81
N TYR A 544 -15.79 -45.24 -4.93
CA TYR A 544 -14.57 -44.50 -5.23
C TYR A 544 -13.29 -45.16 -4.70
N SER A 545 -13.37 -46.39 -4.18
CA SER A 545 -12.24 -47.12 -3.59
C SER A 545 -11.12 -47.41 -4.60
N ASP A 546 -11.48 -47.61 -5.87
CA ASP A 546 -10.63 -47.95 -7.02
C ASP A 546 -9.82 -46.78 -7.62
N ARG A 547 -10.06 -45.54 -7.15
CA ARG A 547 -9.53 -44.35 -7.82
C ARG A 547 -8.01 -44.17 -7.75
N TRP A 548 -7.32 -44.77 -6.79
CA TRP A 548 -5.90 -44.49 -6.52
C TRP A 548 -4.98 -45.38 -7.34
N LYS A 549 -3.89 -44.81 -7.89
CA LYS A 549 -2.80 -45.61 -8.46
C LYS A 549 -2.17 -46.50 -7.39
N GLU A 550 -1.65 -47.64 -7.81
CA GLU A 550 -0.87 -48.51 -6.95
C GLU A 550 0.38 -47.77 -6.44
N GLY A 551 0.68 -47.88 -5.14
CA GLY A 551 1.76 -47.14 -4.50
C GLY A 551 1.51 -45.65 -4.24
N SER A 552 0.32 -45.11 -4.54
CA SER A 552 -0.01 -43.71 -4.21
C SER A 552 0.09 -43.46 -2.71
N LYS A 553 0.89 -42.45 -2.32
CA LYS A 553 1.07 -42.04 -0.92
C LYS A 553 -0.18 -41.38 -0.32
N GLU A 554 -1.13 -40.95 -1.16
CA GLU A 554 -2.39 -40.34 -0.74
C GLU A 554 -3.52 -41.36 -0.53
N LYS A 555 -3.31 -42.64 -0.89
CA LYS A 555 -4.31 -43.70 -0.75
C LYS A 555 -4.62 -43.96 0.74
N PRO A 556 -5.88 -43.76 1.19
CA PRO A 556 -6.29 -44.13 2.54
C PRO A 556 -6.30 -45.65 2.71
N ASP A 557 -6.04 -46.11 3.93
CA ASP A 557 -6.28 -47.51 4.29
C ASP A 557 -7.79 -47.77 4.38
N TYR A 558 -8.34 -48.37 3.34
CA TYR A 558 -9.77 -48.69 3.27
C TYR A 558 -10.18 -49.87 4.16
N SER A 559 -9.23 -50.64 4.71
CA SER A 559 -9.53 -51.67 5.71
C SER A 559 -9.93 -51.05 7.05
N GLN A 560 -9.36 -49.87 7.38
CA GLN A 560 -9.69 -49.13 8.59
C GLN A 560 -10.84 -48.13 8.39
N ARG A 561 -11.07 -47.67 7.16
CA ARG A 561 -12.12 -46.69 6.87
C ARG A 561 -12.65 -46.82 5.45
N ALA A 562 -13.89 -47.29 5.31
CA ALA A 562 -14.58 -47.34 4.03
C ALA A 562 -14.63 -45.96 3.31
N SER A 563 -14.63 -45.99 1.97
CA SER A 563 -14.79 -44.78 1.16
C SER A 563 -16.17 -44.17 1.40
N ARG A 564 -16.22 -42.89 1.78
CA ARG A 564 -17.47 -42.16 2.02
C ARG A 564 -18.12 -41.75 0.70
N LYS A 565 -19.43 -41.91 0.53
CA LYS A 565 -20.15 -41.38 -0.64
C LYS A 565 -20.08 -39.84 -0.69
N PRO A 566 -20.24 -39.20 -1.86
CA PRO A 566 -20.25 -37.74 -1.98
C PRO A 566 -21.24 -37.05 -1.02
N LEU A 567 -22.48 -37.50 -0.95
CA LEU A 567 -23.53 -36.88 -0.13
C LEU A 567 -23.46 -37.21 1.37
N ASP A 568 -22.55 -38.09 1.82
CA ASP A 568 -22.38 -38.40 3.26
C ASP A 568 -22.10 -37.11 4.07
N PRO A 569 -22.84 -36.82 5.16
CA PRO A 569 -22.69 -35.59 5.94
C PRO A 569 -21.29 -35.43 6.55
N ARG A 570 -20.56 -36.52 6.77
CA ARG A 570 -19.17 -36.52 7.25
C ARG A 570 -18.16 -36.18 6.17
N ARG A 571 -18.59 -36.02 4.91
CA ARG A 571 -17.75 -35.62 3.78
C ARG A 571 -18.01 -34.15 3.45
N SER A 572 -16.96 -33.32 3.54
CA SER A 572 -17.07 -31.89 3.25
C SER A 572 -17.17 -31.60 1.76
N LEU A 573 -17.73 -30.44 1.40
CA LEU A 573 -17.80 -29.96 0.01
C LEU A 573 -16.42 -29.94 -0.66
N GLY A 574 -15.41 -29.38 0.01
CA GLY A 574 -14.03 -29.36 -0.52
C GLY A 574 -13.46 -30.76 -0.75
N SER A 575 -13.85 -31.77 0.05
CA SER A 575 -13.45 -33.16 -0.20
C SER A 575 -14.14 -33.77 -1.42
N VAL A 576 -15.38 -33.36 -1.72
CA VAL A 576 -16.09 -33.76 -2.94
C VAL A 576 -15.48 -33.08 -4.17
N ILE A 577 -15.13 -31.79 -4.08
CA ILE A 577 -14.40 -31.09 -5.14
C ILE A 577 -13.08 -31.81 -5.46
N LYS A 578 -12.27 -32.15 -4.44
CA LYS A 578 -11.03 -32.92 -4.63
C LYS A 578 -11.24 -34.32 -5.21
N LEU A 579 -12.35 -34.99 -4.86
CA LEU A 579 -12.71 -36.31 -5.40
C LEU A 579 -12.98 -36.25 -6.90
N LEU A 580 -13.69 -35.20 -7.29
CA LEU A 580 -14.18 -34.97 -8.64
C LEU A 580 -13.23 -34.09 -9.47
N THR A 581 -12.03 -33.80 -8.96
CA THR A 581 -10.97 -33.11 -9.70
C THR A 581 -9.88 -34.13 -10.08
N PRO A 582 -9.54 -34.28 -11.38
CA PRO A 582 -8.49 -35.19 -11.83
C PRO A 582 -7.17 -35.02 -11.10
N SER A 583 -6.39 -36.10 -10.99
CA SER A 583 -5.12 -36.11 -10.26
C SER A 583 -4.14 -37.12 -10.81
N ASN A 584 -2.84 -36.80 -10.81
CA ASN A 584 -1.80 -37.76 -11.16
C ASN A 584 -1.72 -38.96 -10.18
N GLU A 585 -2.24 -38.81 -8.96
CA GLU A 585 -2.36 -39.88 -7.96
C GLU A 585 -3.52 -40.84 -8.25
N TYR A 586 -4.43 -40.47 -9.15
CA TYR A 586 -5.56 -41.30 -9.53
C TYR A 586 -5.25 -42.17 -10.74
N THR A 587 -5.87 -43.35 -10.84
CA THR A 587 -5.73 -44.25 -11.99
C THR A 587 -6.10 -43.53 -13.29
N ASP A 588 -5.45 -43.91 -14.38
CA ASP A 588 -5.69 -43.26 -15.68
C ASP A 588 -7.15 -43.48 -16.14
N ALA A 589 -7.72 -44.65 -15.81
CA ALA A 589 -9.13 -44.97 -16.00
C ALA A 589 -10.06 -44.03 -15.21
N TYR A 590 -9.78 -43.77 -13.93
CA TYR A 590 -10.60 -42.85 -13.12
C TYR A 590 -10.48 -41.40 -13.62
N ASN A 591 -9.29 -40.97 -13.99
CA ASN A 591 -9.09 -39.65 -14.60
C ASN A 591 -9.79 -39.52 -15.96
N ALA A 592 -9.82 -40.57 -16.78
CA ALA A 592 -10.56 -40.58 -18.03
C ALA A 592 -12.07 -40.46 -17.78
N TRP A 593 -12.60 -41.18 -16.78
CA TRP A 593 -13.99 -41.04 -16.35
C TRP A 593 -14.32 -39.63 -15.85
N LEU A 594 -13.46 -39.01 -15.02
CA LEU A 594 -13.66 -37.61 -14.62
C LEU A 594 -13.69 -36.67 -15.83
N ARG A 595 -12.79 -36.87 -16.81
CA ARG A 595 -12.78 -36.05 -18.02
C ARG A 595 -14.01 -36.24 -18.91
N SER A 596 -14.69 -37.39 -18.84
CA SER A 596 -15.93 -37.62 -19.58
C SER A 596 -17.15 -36.96 -18.94
N ILE A 597 -17.10 -36.54 -17.67
CA ILE A 597 -18.20 -35.83 -17.01
C ILE A 597 -18.32 -34.40 -17.58
N PRO A 598 -19.49 -34.01 -18.12
CA PRO A 598 -19.75 -32.66 -18.58
C PRO A 598 -19.51 -31.60 -17.49
N SER A 599 -18.98 -30.43 -17.89
CA SER A 599 -18.57 -29.38 -16.95
C SER A 599 -19.70 -28.85 -16.06
N HIS A 600 -20.93 -28.75 -16.58
CA HIS A 600 -22.08 -28.22 -15.84
C HIS A 600 -22.52 -29.17 -14.70
N LEU A 601 -22.35 -30.47 -14.87
CA LEU A 601 -22.67 -31.47 -13.83
C LEU A 601 -21.84 -31.30 -12.56
N TYR A 602 -20.59 -30.80 -12.65
CA TYR A 602 -19.80 -30.50 -11.46
C TYR A 602 -20.46 -29.42 -10.60
N ALA A 603 -20.91 -28.33 -11.24
CA ALA A 603 -21.60 -27.25 -10.54
C ALA A 603 -22.89 -27.74 -9.88
N MET A 604 -23.66 -28.58 -10.57
CA MET A 604 -24.86 -29.23 -10.02
C MET A 604 -24.52 -30.15 -8.84
N ALA A 605 -23.51 -31.02 -8.98
CA ALA A 605 -23.09 -31.96 -7.94
C ALA A 605 -22.68 -31.23 -6.65
N PHE A 606 -21.91 -30.14 -6.78
CA PHE A 606 -21.43 -29.35 -5.65
C PHE A 606 -22.54 -28.57 -4.97
N ILE A 607 -23.49 -28.00 -5.73
CA ILE A 607 -24.62 -27.31 -5.10
C ILE A 607 -25.57 -28.28 -4.43
N ILE A 608 -25.88 -29.44 -5.05
CA ILE A 608 -26.68 -30.48 -4.40
C ILE A 608 -25.99 -30.95 -3.12
N LYS A 609 -24.67 -31.19 -3.15
CA LYS A 609 -23.91 -31.52 -1.94
C LYS A 609 -24.03 -30.45 -0.86
N ARG A 610 -24.00 -29.17 -1.21
CA ARG A 610 -24.08 -28.06 -0.26
C ARG A 610 -25.44 -28.00 0.43
N PHE A 611 -26.52 -28.22 -0.32
CA PHE A 611 -27.88 -28.14 0.19
C PHE A 611 -28.37 -29.44 0.81
N SER A 612 -27.72 -30.58 0.51
CA SER A 612 -28.07 -31.90 1.02
C SER A 612 -28.11 -31.90 2.55
N LYS A 613 -29.27 -32.26 3.08
CA LYS A 613 -29.49 -32.40 4.52
C LYS A 613 -29.61 -33.88 4.91
N PRO A 614 -29.20 -34.26 6.14
CA PRO A 614 -29.36 -35.63 6.63
C PRO A 614 -30.81 -36.13 6.54
N GLU A 615 -31.79 -35.25 6.78
CA GLU A 615 -33.21 -35.59 6.78
C GLU A 615 -33.74 -36.04 5.41
N TRP A 616 -33.03 -35.70 4.31
CA TRP A 616 -33.45 -36.09 2.96
C TRP A 616 -33.21 -37.59 2.69
N ASN A 617 -32.45 -38.28 3.54
CA ASN A 617 -32.13 -39.71 3.39
C ASN A 617 -31.60 -40.09 1.99
N GLY A 618 -30.91 -39.17 1.32
CA GLY A 618 -30.39 -39.35 -0.04
C GLY A 618 -31.37 -39.01 -1.17
N ASN A 619 -32.63 -38.67 -0.88
CA ASN A 619 -33.64 -38.27 -1.86
C ASN A 619 -33.50 -36.79 -2.25
N TRP A 620 -32.37 -36.44 -2.87
CA TRP A 620 -32.08 -35.06 -3.25
C TRP A 620 -32.91 -34.58 -4.46
N ARG A 621 -33.33 -35.48 -5.36
CA ARG A 621 -33.96 -35.14 -6.65
C ARG A 621 -35.24 -34.31 -6.49
N GLU A 622 -36.10 -34.66 -5.53
CA GLU A 622 -37.38 -33.96 -5.30
C GLU A 622 -37.24 -32.48 -4.92
N HIS A 623 -36.04 -32.07 -4.50
CA HIS A 623 -35.77 -30.70 -4.08
C HIS A 623 -35.21 -29.80 -5.18
N PHE A 624 -34.85 -30.36 -6.34
CA PHE A 624 -34.28 -29.62 -7.46
C PHE A 624 -35.11 -29.82 -8.73
N GLY A 625 -35.14 -28.79 -9.59
CA GLY A 625 -35.90 -28.83 -10.84
C GLY A 625 -35.59 -27.64 -11.72
N VAL A 626 -36.42 -27.40 -12.74
CA VAL A 626 -36.29 -26.30 -13.70
C VAL A 626 -37.65 -25.63 -14.01
N ASP A 627 -37.59 -24.38 -14.50
CA ASP A 627 -38.52 -23.82 -15.49
C ASP A 627 -39.27 -24.84 -16.37
N VAL A 628 -40.59 -24.76 -16.54
CA VAL A 628 -41.18 -25.04 -17.87
C VAL A 628 -41.34 -23.70 -18.58
N VAL A 629 -40.56 -23.46 -19.62
CA VAL A 629 -40.53 -22.21 -20.39
C VAL A 629 -41.03 -22.50 -21.79
N ASN A 630 -42.16 -21.89 -22.18
CA ASN A 630 -42.81 -22.10 -23.49
C ASN A 630 -43.16 -23.57 -23.80
N GLY A 631 -43.37 -24.40 -22.77
CA GLY A 631 -43.70 -25.83 -22.92
C GLY A 631 -42.51 -26.77 -22.84
N ASP A 632 -41.28 -26.25 -22.85
CA ASP A 632 -40.04 -27.02 -22.73
C ASP A 632 -39.39 -26.85 -21.35
N ASN A 633 -38.62 -27.85 -20.92
CA ASN A 633 -37.81 -27.73 -19.71
C ASN A 633 -36.75 -26.63 -19.88
N GLY A 634 -36.64 -25.76 -18.89
CA GLY A 634 -35.67 -24.68 -18.84
C GLY A 634 -34.26 -25.17 -18.51
N HIS A 635 -33.28 -24.28 -18.69
CA HIS A 635 -31.86 -24.59 -18.54
C HIS A 635 -31.22 -24.00 -17.28
N GLU A 636 -32.03 -23.60 -16.29
CA GLU A 636 -31.58 -22.99 -15.03
C GLU A 636 -32.02 -23.84 -13.84
N LEU A 637 -31.05 -24.38 -13.08
CA LEU A 637 -31.34 -25.19 -11.91
C LEU A 637 -32.03 -24.38 -10.80
N LYS A 638 -33.09 -24.96 -10.22
CA LYS A 638 -33.82 -24.43 -9.06
C LYS A 638 -33.67 -25.31 -7.84
N TYR A 639 -33.84 -24.70 -6.68
CA TYR A 639 -34.06 -25.37 -5.40
C TYR A 639 -35.49 -25.02 -4.93
N GLY A 640 -36.40 -26.00 -4.95
CA GLY A 640 -37.84 -25.74 -4.89
C GLY A 640 -38.26 -24.72 -5.96
N ASN A 641 -38.95 -23.65 -5.55
CA ASN A 641 -39.37 -22.59 -6.48
C ASN A 641 -38.31 -21.49 -6.72
N ARG A 642 -37.15 -21.57 -6.03
CA ARG A 642 -36.11 -20.54 -6.04
C ARG A 642 -35.07 -20.81 -7.13
N LYS A 643 -34.84 -19.82 -7.99
CA LYS A 643 -33.70 -19.81 -8.93
C LYS A 643 -32.37 -19.79 -8.17
N LEU A 644 -31.46 -20.69 -8.52
CA LEU A 644 -30.12 -20.70 -7.95
C LEU A 644 -29.20 -19.78 -8.75
N VAL A 645 -28.52 -18.87 -8.04
CA VAL A 645 -27.54 -17.96 -8.62
C VAL A 645 -26.16 -18.39 -8.16
N GLY A 646 -25.32 -18.79 -9.13
CA GLY A 646 -23.90 -19.04 -8.94
C GLY A 646 -23.11 -17.73 -9.01
N MET A 647 -22.02 -17.66 -8.25
CA MET A 647 -21.04 -16.57 -8.38
C MET A 647 -19.87 -17.03 -9.25
N TYR A 648 -19.42 -16.14 -10.13
CA TYR A 648 -18.34 -16.37 -11.08
C TYR A 648 -17.29 -15.27 -10.96
N LEU A 649 -16.04 -15.63 -11.24
CA LEU A 649 -14.93 -14.69 -11.31
C LEU A 649 -14.25 -14.78 -12.67
N ARG A 650 -13.94 -13.64 -13.27
CA ARG A 650 -13.07 -13.57 -14.45
C ARG A 650 -11.64 -13.89 -14.04
N VAL A 651 -11.00 -14.81 -14.78
CA VAL A 651 -9.57 -15.07 -14.64
C VAL A 651 -8.94 -15.08 -16.04
N GLY A 652 -8.64 -13.87 -16.51
CA GLY A 652 -8.05 -13.58 -17.80
C GLY A 652 -9.04 -13.60 -18.98
N LEU A 653 -8.49 -13.30 -20.15
CA LEU A 653 -9.17 -13.30 -21.44
C LEU A 653 -8.66 -14.45 -22.30
N ASP A 654 -9.47 -14.89 -23.26
CA ASP A 654 -9.03 -15.81 -24.31
C ASP A 654 -8.41 -15.06 -25.51
N HIS A 655 -7.95 -15.82 -26.51
CA HIS A 655 -7.34 -15.28 -27.73
C HIS A 655 -8.25 -14.35 -28.57
N GLN A 656 -9.56 -14.31 -28.29
CA GLN A 656 -10.52 -13.42 -28.95
C GLN A 656 -10.93 -12.24 -28.03
N GLY A 657 -10.27 -12.08 -26.87
CA GLY A 657 -10.62 -11.07 -25.88
C GLY A 657 -11.87 -11.40 -25.06
N ARG A 658 -12.38 -12.63 -25.13
CA ARG A 658 -13.59 -13.03 -24.39
C ARG A 658 -13.24 -13.41 -22.96
N TRP A 659 -14.16 -13.16 -22.04
CA TRP A 659 -13.94 -13.39 -20.61
C TRP A 659 -13.87 -14.88 -20.28
N ARG A 660 -12.84 -15.28 -19.54
CA ARG A 660 -12.73 -16.63 -18.98
C ARG A 660 -13.34 -16.66 -17.59
N MET A 661 -14.62 -17.05 -17.52
CA MET A 661 -15.40 -17.04 -16.29
C MET A 661 -15.35 -18.38 -15.57
N TYR A 662 -15.05 -18.36 -14.27
CA TYR A 662 -14.96 -19.56 -13.44
C TYR A 662 -15.92 -19.49 -12.26
N LYS A 663 -16.67 -20.57 -12.06
CA LYS A 663 -17.60 -20.67 -10.94
C LYS A 663 -16.85 -20.77 -9.62
N LEU A 664 -17.19 -19.88 -8.70
CA LEU A 664 -16.75 -19.91 -7.31
C LEU A 664 -17.57 -20.92 -6.50
N ARG A 665 -16.99 -21.39 -5.41
CA ARG A 665 -17.68 -22.26 -4.47
C ARG A 665 -18.91 -21.58 -3.88
N GLN A 666 -19.96 -22.36 -3.67
CA GLN A 666 -21.19 -21.82 -3.10
C GLN A 666 -21.00 -21.28 -1.67
N ASP A 667 -20.06 -21.86 -0.92
CA ASP A 667 -19.71 -21.44 0.44
C ASP A 667 -18.55 -20.42 0.48
N PHE A 668 -18.09 -19.92 -0.67
CA PHE A 668 -17.11 -18.84 -0.75
C PHE A 668 -17.77 -17.47 -0.58
N ALA A 669 -17.11 -16.62 0.21
CA ALA A 669 -17.31 -15.18 0.21
C ALA A 669 -15.92 -14.52 0.08
N ALA A 670 -15.84 -13.37 -0.59
CA ALA A 670 -14.59 -12.62 -0.70
C ALA A 670 -14.05 -12.26 0.69
N ALA A 671 -12.74 -12.34 0.88
CA ALA A 671 -12.09 -12.00 2.13
C ALA A 671 -12.41 -10.56 2.53
N VAL A 672 -12.56 -10.34 3.83
CA VAL A 672 -12.61 -8.98 4.39
C VAL A 672 -11.18 -8.49 4.49
N LYS A 673 -10.87 -7.37 3.84
CA LYS A 673 -9.52 -6.82 3.73
C LYS A 673 -9.46 -5.48 4.44
N ILE A 674 -8.50 -5.33 5.35
CA ILE A 674 -8.12 -4.03 5.92
C ILE A 674 -6.83 -3.60 5.24
N GLN A 675 -6.82 -2.47 4.54
CA GLN A 675 -5.61 -1.96 3.90
C GLN A 675 -4.61 -1.51 4.98
N LEU A 676 -3.35 -1.93 4.84
CA LEU A 676 -2.26 -1.55 5.75
C LEU A 676 -1.20 -0.68 5.06
N GLU A 677 -1.10 -0.79 3.73
CA GLU A 677 -0.07 -0.19 2.89
C GLU A 677 -0.62 0.04 1.47
N ASP A 678 -0.01 0.97 0.71
CA ASP A 678 -0.36 1.22 -0.71
C ASP A 678 0.83 1.70 -1.54
N ASP A 679 1.53 2.76 -1.11
CA ASP A 679 2.62 3.35 -1.89
C ASP A 679 3.85 3.82 -1.10
N ILE A 680 3.66 4.43 0.07
CA ILE A 680 4.78 4.81 0.96
C ILE A 680 4.61 4.05 2.27
N THR A 681 5.46 3.05 2.50
CA THR A 681 5.43 2.19 3.69
C THR A 681 6.67 2.44 4.54
N ALA A 682 6.50 2.60 5.84
CA ALA A 682 7.56 2.43 6.82
C ALA A 682 7.50 1.02 7.42
N SER A 683 8.64 0.37 7.64
CA SER A 683 8.68 -0.94 8.27
C SER A 683 9.85 -1.12 9.24
N VAL A 684 9.74 -2.13 10.10
CA VAL A 684 10.72 -2.49 11.15
C VAL A 684 10.71 -4.01 11.35
N VAL A 685 11.87 -4.58 11.65
CA VAL A 685 12.01 -6.01 12.00
C VAL A 685 12.38 -6.14 13.47
N VAL A 686 11.56 -6.88 14.20
CA VAL A 686 11.69 -7.05 15.66
C VAL A 686 11.89 -8.52 16.01
N PRO A 687 12.90 -8.87 16.82
CA PRO A 687 13.07 -10.23 17.33
C PRO A 687 11.88 -10.72 18.16
N HIS A 688 11.55 -12.01 18.05
CA HIS A 688 10.45 -12.66 18.81
C HIS A 688 10.46 -12.34 20.31
N ARG A 689 11.63 -12.35 20.94
CA ARG A 689 11.81 -12.16 22.40
C ARG A 689 11.24 -10.86 22.97
N TYR A 690 10.99 -9.84 22.14
CA TYR A 690 10.38 -8.57 22.57
C TYR A 690 8.88 -8.49 22.31
N LEU A 691 8.30 -9.52 21.70
CA LEU A 691 6.91 -9.52 21.26
C LEU A 691 6.07 -10.37 22.22
N GLN A 692 4.90 -9.84 22.57
CA GLN A 692 3.89 -10.55 23.36
C GLN A 692 2.54 -10.44 22.66
N GLY A 693 1.72 -11.48 22.73
CA GLY A 693 0.38 -11.48 22.08
C GLY A 693 0.41 -11.68 20.57
N LEU A 694 1.48 -12.31 20.05
CA LEU A 694 1.48 -12.85 18.69
C LEU A 694 0.37 -13.91 18.54
N SER A 695 0.00 -14.20 17.29
CA SER A 695 -0.91 -15.31 17.03
C SER A 695 -0.30 -16.61 17.56
N PRO A 696 -1.09 -17.56 18.10
CA PRO A 696 -0.58 -18.89 18.51
C PRO A 696 0.15 -19.65 17.39
N PHE A 697 -0.09 -19.26 16.14
CA PHE A 697 0.61 -19.77 14.98
C PHE A 697 2.00 -19.16 14.80
N ASP A 698 2.10 -17.84 14.94
CA ASP A 698 3.35 -17.09 14.79
C ASP A 698 4.28 -17.33 15.98
N ASP A 699 3.72 -17.48 17.18
CA ASP A 699 4.47 -17.69 18.42
C ASP A 699 5.29 -19.00 18.44
N LYS A 700 4.94 -19.96 17.58
CA LYS A 700 5.74 -21.18 17.37
C LYS A 700 7.09 -20.93 16.70
N ARG A 701 7.30 -19.78 16.07
CA ARG A 701 8.57 -19.36 15.46
C ARG A 701 9.39 -18.52 16.44
N SER A 702 9.67 -19.08 17.62
CA SER A 702 10.30 -18.38 18.74
C SER A 702 11.75 -17.96 18.50
N ASP A 703 12.41 -18.52 17.49
CA ASP A 703 13.77 -18.17 17.08
C ASP A 703 13.81 -17.12 15.96
N GLY A 704 12.67 -16.69 15.41
CA GLY A 704 12.60 -15.76 14.29
C GLY A 704 12.56 -14.27 14.67
N SER A 705 12.58 -13.42 13.64
CA SER A 705 12.17 -12.01 13.73
C SER A 705 10.94 -11.76 12.88
N PHE A 706 10.18 -10.73 13.23
CA PHE A 706 8.91 -10.39 12.60
C PHE A 706 8.94 -8.98 12.02
N LYS A 707 8.44 -8.82 10.79
CA LYS A 707 8.33 -7.52 10.12
C LYS A 707 6.99 -6.88 10.46
N PHE A 708 7.01 -5.59 10.77
CA PHE A 708 5.83 -4.75 10.96
C PHE A 708 5.90 -3.61 9.97
N VAL A 709 4.75 -3.21 9.43
CA VAL A 709 4.63 -2.22 8.35
C VAL A 709 3.66 -1.13 8.79
N ALA A 710 3.69 0.05 8.20
CA ALA A 710 2.60 1.01 8.29
C ALA A 710 2.64 1.97 7.10
N ASN A 711 1.47 2.33 6.60
CA ASN A 711 1.34 3.35 5.57
C ASN A 711 1.62 4.74 6.15
N CYS A 712 2.53 5.48 5.49
CA CYS A 712 2.92 6.84 5.87
C CYS A 712 1.92 7.92 5.42
N GLU A 713 0.95 7.56 4.57
CA GLU A 713 0.00 8.48 3.92
C GLU A 713 -1.36 8.41 4.61
N TYR A 714 -2.10 9.52 4.69
CA TYR A 714 -3.50 9.57 5.12
C TYR A 714 -4.48 9.54 3.94
N ARG A 715 -4.06 10.05 2.78
CA ARG A 715 -4.80 10.02 1.52
C ARG A 715 -3.93 9.49 0.39
N LEU A 716 -4.52 8.73 -0.52
CA LEU A 716 -3.84 8.01 -1.58
C LEU A 716 -4.05 8.71 -2.91
N PHE A 717 -2.96 9.02 -3.61
CA PHE A 717 -3.01 9.68 -4.92
C PHE A 717 -3.32 8.70 -6.06
N GLN A 718 -4.58 8.27 -6.14
CA GLN A 718 -5.04 7.23 -7.05
C GLN A 718 -5.00 7.67 -8.51
N ARG A 719 -4.73 6.71 -9.41
CA ARG A 719 -4.91 6.84 -10.86
C ARG A 719 -5.98 5.85 -11.31
N PRO A 720 -7.24 6.28 -11.42
CA PRO A 720 -8.34 5.36 -11.70
C PRO A 720 -8.49 5.12 -13.20
N ASP A 721 -7.62 4.26 -13.76
CA ASP A 721 -7.59 3.95 -15.19
C ASP A 721 -8.94 3.38 -15.70
N ASP A 722 -9.65 2.62 -14.87
CA ASP A 722 -10.93 1.97 -15.23
C ASP A 722 -12.15 2.90 -15.09
N ALA A 723 -12.05 4.00 -14.33
CA ALA A 723 -13.19 4.86 -14.00
C ALA A 723 -13.68 5.74 -15.17
N ILE A 724 -12.92 5.77 -16.28
CA ILE A 724 -13.40 6.34 -17.54
C ILE A 724 -14.59 5.56 -18.09
N HIS A 725 -14.70 4.28 -17.75
CA HIS A 725 -15.83 3.42 -18.08
C HIS A 725 -16.89 3.52 -16.96
N ARG A 726 -17.99 4.20 -17.26
CA ARG A 726 -19.10 4.46 -16.33
C ARG A 726 -19.59 3.16 -15.66
N GLY A 727 -19.69 3.18 -14.33
CA GLY A 727 -20.19 2.07 -13.52
C GLY A 727 -19.20 0.93 -13.27
N LEU A 728 -18.03 0.95 -13.92
CA LEU A 728 -17.02 -0.10 -13.78
C LEU A 728 -16.28 -0.01 -12.44
N ASP A 729 -15.67 1.15 -12.15
CA ASP A 729 -14.98 1.40 -10.88
C ASP A 729 -15.91 2.08 -9.87
N LYS A 730 -16.67 1.25 -9.16
CA LYS A 730 -17.67 1.69 -8.18
C LYS A 730 -17.07 2.43 -6.99
N GLN A 731 -15.83 2.09 -6.61
CA GLN A 731 -15.16 2.74 -5.49
C GLN A 731 -14.75 4.16 -5.89
N THR A 732 -14.10 4.33 -7.05
CA THR A 732 -13.74 5.64 -7.54
C THR A 732 -14.96 6.53 -7.75
N GLU A 733 -16.03 6.03 -8.38
CA GLU A 733 -17.24 6.85 -8.55
C GLU A 733 -17.89 7.26 -7.23
N LYS A 734 -17.89 6.36 -6.22
CA LYS A 734 -18.36 6.70 -4.89
C LYS A 734 -17.50 7.78 -4.23
N ASP A 735 -16.17 7.67 -4.34
CA ASP A 735 -15.23 8.61 -3.72
C ASP A 735 -15.32 9.99 -4.40
N MET A 736 -15.28 10.03 -5.73
CA MET A 736 -15.36 11.25 -6.54
C MET A 736 -16.74 11.92 -6.44
N ALA A 737 -17.81 11.17 -6.17
CA ALA A 737 -19.14 11.72 -5.96
C ALA A 737 -19.30 12.39 -4.59
N ASP A 738 -18.42 12.17 -3.62
CA ASP A 738 -18.47 12.89 -2.34
C ASP A 738 -17.82 14.29 -2.44
N VAL A 739 -17.85 15.06 -1.36
CA VAL A 739 -17.25 16.40 -1.28
C VAL A 739 -15.80 16.35 -0.77
N GLY A 740 -15.05 17.44 -0.98
CA GLY A 740 -13.70 17.62 -0.45
C GLY A 740 -12.60 16.83 -1.15
N ASN A 741 -12.90 16.41 -2.37
CA ASN A 741 -11.90 15.81 -3.23
C ASN A 741 -10.86 16.83 -3.67
N PHE A 742 -9.61 16.38 -3.73
CA PHE A 742 -8.55 17.04 -4.47
C PHE A 742 -8.43 16.32 -5.81
N PHE A 743 -8.73 17.00 -6.91
CA PHE A 743 -8.65 16.46 -8.27
C PHE A 743 -7.47 17.03 -9.03
N CYS A 744 -6.89 16.23 -9.93
CA CYS A 744 -5.88 16.64 -10.89
C CYS A 744 -6.09 15.92 -12.22
N ASN A 745 -5.97 16.65 -13.33
CA ASN A 745 -6.18 16.17 -14.70
C ASN A 745 -7.60 15.68 -15.00
N TYR A 746 -8.60 16.48 -14.63
CA TYR A 746 -9.99 16.31 -15.07
C TYR A 746 -10.49 17.55 -15.81
N GLU A 747 -11.49 17.37 -16.66
CA GLU A 747 -12.24 18.49 -17.25
C GLU A 747 -13.26 19.04 -16.23
N PRO A 748 -13.32 20.37 -16.01
CA PRO A 748 -14.35 20.99 -15.20
C PRO A 748 -15.67 21.05 -15.98
N LEU A 749 -16.68 20.29 -15.55
CA LEU A 749 -17.97 20.24 -16.25
C LEU A 749 -18.89 21.38 -15.80
N THR A 750 -19.47 22.09 -16.76
CA THR A 750 -20.47 23.13 -16.50
C THR A 750 -21.85 22.52 -16.30
N LYS A 751 -22.79 23.29 -15.74
CA LYS A 751 -24.20 22.87 -15.64
C LYS A 751 -24.81 22.47 -16.98
N GLU A 752 -24.47 23.17 -18.05
CA GLU A 752 -24.98 22.86 -19.39
C GLU A 752 -24.46 21.51 -19.89
N THR A 753 -23.17 21.26 -19.73
CA THR A 753 -22.55 19.97 -20.07
C THR A 753 -23.19 18.82 -19.28
N VAL A 754 -23.43 19.02 -17.99
CA VAL A 754 -24.06 17.99 -17.14
C VAL A 754 -25.53 17.76 -17.50
N ARG A 755 -26.29 18.80 -17.87
CA ARG A 755 -27.67 18.64 -18.37
C ARG A 755 -27.70 17.80 -19.65
N GLN A 756 -26.75 17.99 -20.55
CA GLN A 756 -26.62 17.18 -21.76
C GLN A 756 -26.27 15.73 -21.44
N GLU A 757 -25.40 15.49 -20.46
CA GLU A 757 -25.07 14.15 -19.99
C GLU A 757 -26.27 13.45 -19.35
N ILE A 758 -27.04 14.15 -18.51
CA ILE A 758 -28.28 13.63 -17.90
C ILE A 758 -29.35 13.34 -18.97
N ALA A 759 -29.46 14.19 -19.99
CA ALA A 759 -30.40 14.00 -21.09
C ALA A 759 -30.09 12.73 -21.93
N ASN A 760 -28.82 12.29 -21.96
CA ASN A 760 -28.44 11.00 -22.52
C ASN A 760 -28.68 9.88 -21.49
N ILE A 761 -29.96 9.54 -21.29
CA ILE A 761 -30.42 8.58 -20.27
C ILE A 761 -29.64 7.26 -20.33
N ILE A 762 -29.34 6.75 -21.52
CA ILE A 762 -28.65 5.46 -21.71
C ILE A 762 -27.23 5.49 -21.13
N GLU A 763 -26.47 6.57 -21.36
CA GLU A 763 -25.12 6.70 -20.80
C GLU A 763 -25.16 7.10 -19.33
N PHE A 764 -26.12 7.93 -18.93
CA PHE A 764 -26.26 8.36 -17.56
C PHE A 764 -26.60 7.21 -16.61
N GLU A 765 -27.48 6.28 -17.03
CA GLU A 765 -27.83 5.07 -16.27
C GLU A 765 -26.65 4.11 -16.06
N GLN A 766 -25.56 4.24 -16.83
CA GLN A 766 -24.36 3.42 -16.65
C GLN A 766 -23.53 3.87 -15.44
N TYR A 767 -23.60 5.13 -15.02
CA TYR A 767 -22.96 5.56 -13.78
C TYR A 767 -23.54 4.83 -12.57
N THR A 768 -22.75 4.72 -11.51
CA THR A 768 -23.26 4.31 -10.21
C THR A 768 -24.19 5.37 -9.62
N ALA A 769 -25.11 4.95 -8.76
CA ALA A 769 -26.05 5.84 -8.08
C ALA A 769 -25.38 7.03 -7.35
N PRO A 770 -24.21 6.89 -6.67
CA PRO A 770 -23.50 8.04 -6.12
C PRO A 770 -23.17 9.12 -7.15
N MET A 771 -22.60 8.76 -8.30
CA MET A 771 -22.22 9.72 -9.34
C MET A 771 -23.45 10.34 -10.01
N GLN A 772 -24.48 9.55 -10.30
CA GLN A 772 -25.77 10.06 -10.81
C GLN A 772 -26.37 11.11 -9.86
N ASN A 773 -26.40 10.81 -8.57
CA ASN A 773 -26.94 11.72 -7.56
C ASN A 773 -26.11 13.01 -7.45
N ARG A 774 -24.78 12.93 -7.54
CA ARG A 774 -23.90 14.11 -7.53
C ARG A 774 -24.19 15.01 -8.72
N LEU A 775 -24.18 14.45 -9.93
CA LEU A 775 -24.40 15.21 -11.17
C LEU A 775 -25.79 15.86 -11.20
N SER A 776 -26.82 15.14 -10.75
CA SER A 776 -28.18 15.66 -10.67
C SER A 776 -28.29 16.83 -9.68
N ARG A 777 -27.76 16.66 -8.46
CA ARG A 777 -27.77 17.73 -7.43
C ARG A 777 -26.97 18.95 -7.86
N PHE A 778 -25.86 18.77 -8.57
CA PHE A 778 -25.07 19.88 -9.09
C PHE A 778 -25.87 20.78 -10.04
N VAL A 779 -26.71 20.21 -10.90
CA VAL A 779 -27.56 20.98 -11.82
C VAL A 779 -28.59 21.83 -11.06
N GLU A 780 -29.06 21.35 -9.91
CA GLU A 780 -29.98 22.05 -9.01
C GLU A 780 -29.29 23.06 -8.09
N ASN A 781 -27.99 22.91 -7.83
CA ASN A 781 -27.23 23.76 -6.90
C ASN A 781 -26.85 25.11 -7.54
N GLU A 782 -27.48 26.21 -7.14
CA GLU A 782 -27.16 27.55 -7.64
C GLU A 782 -25.77 28.05 -7.25
N GLY A 783 -25.21 27.61 -6.11
CA GLY A 783 -23.95 28.12 -5.56
C GLY A 783 -22.66 27.49 -6.12
N SER A 784 -22.76 26.57 -7.09
CA SER A 784 -21.60 25.93 -7.73
C SER A 784 -21.63 26.08 -9.25
N GLU A 785 -20.47 26.40 -9.84
CA GLU A 785 -20.32 26.59 -11.29
C GLU A 785 -19.84 25.35 -12.03
N PHE A 786 -19.05 24.50 -11.36
CA PHE A 786 -18.37 23.35 -11.97
C PHE A 786 -18.51 22.08 -11.12
N VAL A 787 -18.44 20.92 -11.75
CA VAL A 787 -18.34 19.59 -11.10
C VAL A 787 -17.37 18.70 -11.86
N ILE A 788 -16.82 17.69 -11.20
CA ILE A 788 -15.98 16.66 -11.83
C ILE A 788 -16.73 15.33 -11.93
N SER A 789 -16.61 14.66 -13.07
CA SER A 789 -17.09 13.29 -13.29
C SER A 789 -15.91 12.32 -13.48
N SER A 790 -16.12 11.05 -13.13
CA SER A 790 -15.16 9.97 -13.37
C SER A 790 -14.83 9.76 -14.85
N ALA A 791 -15.79 10.02 -15.75
CA ALA A 791 -15.67 9.72 -17.18
C ALA A 791 -14.99 10.82 -18.01
N GLN A 792 -14.64 11.97 -17.41
CA GLN A 792 -14.14 13.14 -18.15
C GLN A 792 -12.73 13.58 -17.71
N PRO A 793 -11.67 12.79 -17.99
CA PRO A 793 -10.29 13.22 -17.79
C PRO A 793 -9.97 14.48 -18.61
N ARG A 794 -9.01 15.28 -18.14
CA ARG A 794 -8.51 16.47 -18.82
C ARG A 794 -8.08 16.14 -20.25
N LEU A 795 -8.43 16.98 -21.20
CA LEU A 795 -7.91 16.90 -22.56
C LEU A 795 -6.51 17.52 -22.63
N VAL A 796 -5.56 16.74 -23.12
CA VAL A 796 -4.18 17.16 -23.43
C VAL A 796 -3.97 16.88 -24.90
N ASP A 797 -3.70 17.92 -25.68
CA ASP A 797 -3.60 17.86 -27.15
C ASP A 797 -4.82 17.18 -27.81
N GLY A 798 -6.01 17.52 -27.30
CA GLY A 798 -7.29 17.00 -27.80
C GLY A 798 -7.62 15.55 -27.43
N LYS A 799 -6.82 14.90 -26.57
CA LYS A 799 -7.05 13.52 -26.10
C LYS A 799 -7.18 13.47 -24.58
N PRO A 800 -8.03 12.59 -24.02
CA PRO A 800 -8.09 12.39 -22.57
C PRO A 800 -6.72 12.01 -22.01
N SER A 801 -6.31 12.67 -20.94
CA SER A 801 -5.07 12.35 -20.22
C SER A 801 -5.12 10.90 -19.76
N LYS A 802 -3.99 10.20 -19.88
CA LYS A 802 -3.79 8.85 -19.34
C LYS A 802 -3.37 8.87 -17.87
N ASN A 803 -3.46 10.03 -17.21
CA ASN A 803 -3.09 10.21 -15.81
C ASN A 803 -4.12 11.07 -15.06
N PRO A 804 -5.43 10.72 -15.09
CA PRO A 804 -6.40 11.32 -14.18
C PRO A 804 -6.04 10.96 -12.74
N ARG A 805 -6.22 11.90 -11.80
CA ARG A 805 -5.82 11.72 -10.41
C ARG A 805 -6.81 12.32 -9.43
N TYR A 806 -6.96 11.67 -8.29
CA TYR A 806 -7.62 12.23 -7.11
C TYR A 806 -6.96 11.75 -5.81
N LEU A 807 -7.17 12.48 -4.71
CA LEU A 807 -6.78 12.01 -3.37
C LEU A 807 -7.93 11.24 -2.72
N GLN A 808 -7.81 9.92 -2.72
CA GLN A 808 -8.70 9.01 -2.02
C GLN A 808 -8.39 9.04 -0.51
N ASP A 809 -9.39 9.22 0.34
CA ASP A 809 -9.19 9.00 1.78
C ASP A 809 -8.94 7.53 2.05
N ARG A 810 -7.94 7.23 2.88
CA ARG A 810 -7.60 5.84 3.16
C ARG A 810 -8.80 5.03 3.63
N PRO A 811 -9.14 3.90 2.97
CA PRO A 811 -10.31 3.10 3.30
C PRO A 811 -10.34 2.63 4.77
N ASP A 812 -9.18 2.34 5.38
CA ASP A 812 -9.13 1.91 6.78
C ASP A 812 -9.48 3.02 7.79
N LEU A 813 -9.42 4.30 7.37
CA LEU A 813 -9.86 5.46 8.15
C LEU A 813 -11.34 5.73 7.94
N THR A 814 -11.83 5.63 6.70
CA THR A 814 -13.25 5.91 6.36
C THR A 814 -14.18 4.76 6.75
N HIS A 815 -13.67 3.54 6.86
CA HIS A 815 -14.38 2.35 7.35
C HIS A 815 -13.98 1.98 8.79
N ALA A 816 -13.97 2.96 9.69
CA ALA A 816 -13.50 2.82 11.07
C ALA A 816 -14.20 1.69 11.85
N PHE A 817 -15.51 1.47 11.64
CA PHE A 817 -16.26 0.38 12.28
C PHE A 817 -15.75 -1.00 11.83
N ASP A 818 -15.53 -1.22 10.53
CA ASP A 818 -15.04 -2.49 10.00
C ASP A 818 -13.64 -2.80 10.53
N ARG A 819 -12.78 -1.78 10.60
CA ARG A 819 -11.45 -1.86 11.23
C ARG A 819 -11.56 -2.22 12.71
N TYR A 820 -12.39 -1.52 13.48
CA TYR A 820 -12.61 -1.78 14.91
C TYR A 820 -13.05 -3.24 15.14
N VAL A 821 -14.03 -3.71 14.37
CA VAL A 821 -14.55 -5.07 14.44
C VAL A 821 -13.47 -6.11 14.10
N ALA A 822 -12.67 -5.88 13.05
CA ALA A 822 -11.56 -6.76 12.68
C ALA A 822 -10.57 -6.92 13.83
N PHE A 823 -10.20 -5.80 14.44
CA PHE A 823 -9.22 -5.70 15.50
C PHE A 823 -9.70 -6.28 16.83
N ARG A 824 -10.97 -6.09 17.21
CA ARG A 824 -11.59 -6.85 18.31
C ARG A 824 -11.60 -8.35 18.05
N GLY A 825 -11.77 -8.75 16.78
CA GLY A 825 -11.62 -10.15 16.36
C GLY A 825 -10.26 -10.74 16.71
N LEU A 826 -9.18 -10.02 16.37
CA LEU A 826 -7.81 -10.43 16.67
C LEU A 826 -7.57 -10.52 18.18
N GLN A 827 -7.99 -9.50 18.93
CA GLN A 827 -7.83 -9.45 20.38
C GLN A 827 -8.50 -10.67 21.05
N LEU A 828 -9.76 -10.96 20.69
CA LEU A 828 -10.49 -12.10 21.23
C LEU A 828 -9.90 -13.44 20.78
N PHE A 829 -9.51 -13.56 19.51
CA PHE A 829 -8.92 -14.79 19.00
C PHE A 829 -7.66 -15.18 19.78
N ARG A 830 -6.80 -14.21 20.06
CA ARG A 830 -5.52 -14.38 20.75
C ARG A 830 -5.62 -14.32 22.27
N ALA A 831 -6.82 -14.07 22.82
CA ALA A 831 -7.05 -13.87 24.25
C ALA A 831 -6.12 -12.79 24.87
N ALA A 832 -5.83 -11.74 24.10
CA ALA A 832 -5.03 -10.62 24.60
C ALA A 832 -5.82 -9.85 25.67
N SER A 833 -5.17 -9.44 26.75
CA SER A 833 -5.85 -8.68 27.82
C SER A 833 -6.37 -7.32 27.32
N ASN A 834 -7.26 -6.68 28.07
CA ASN A 834 -7.84 -5.39 27.65
C ASN A 834 -6.77 -4.31 27.43
N GLN A 835 -5.72 -4.29 28.26
CA GLN A 835 -4.64 -3.29 28.19
C GLN A 835 -3.53 -3.66 27.19
N GLN A 836 -3.51 -4.90 26.70
CA GLN A 836 -2.44 -5.38 25.83
C GLN A 836 -2.74 -5.06 24.36
N LYS A 837 -1.85 -4.28 23.74
CA LYS A 837 -1.87 -4.02 22.30
C LYS A 837 -1.48 -5.29 21.53
N VAL A 838 -2.19 -5.59 20.43
CA VAL A 838 -1.99 -6.83 19.67
C VAL A 838 -1.01 -6.60 18.50
N PRO A 839 0.18 -7.22 18.49
CA PRO A 839 1.11 -7.10 17.36
C PRO A 839 0.58 -7.80 16.10
N ILE A 840 0.66 -7.16 14.93
CA ILE A 840 0.15 -7.71 13.66
C ILE A 840 1.31 -7.80 12.64
N PRO A 841 2.12 -8.88 12.67
CA PRO A 841 3.29 -8.98 11.79
C PRO A 841 2.90 -9.37 10.35
N VAL A 842 3.79 -9.07 9.41
CA VAL A 842 3.70 -9.56 8.02
C VAL A 842 3.78 -11.08 8.00
N ASN A 843 2.87 -11.74 7.27
CA ASN A 843 2.82 -13.20 7.17
C ASN A 843 3.20 -13.73 5.77
N ALA A 844 3.18 -12.89 4.73
CA ALA A 844 3.50 -13.30 3.37
C ALA A 844 4.02 -12.13 2.51
N ILE A 845 5.05 -12.41 1.70
CA ILE A 845 5.62 -11.47 0.73
C ILE A 845 5.23 -11.91 -0.68
N LEU A 846 4.43 -11.08 -1.35
CA LEU A 846 3.74 -11.36 -2.61
C LEU A 846 4.01 -10.27 -3.65
N SER A 847 5.27 -10.06 -4.05
CA SER A 847 5.65 -9.07 -5.06
C SER A 847 4.89 -9.26 -6.38
N GLY A 848 4.72 -8.20 -7.16
CA GLY A 848 4.04 -8.25 -8.45
C GLY A 848 4.97 -8.01 -9.63
N ARG A 849 4.75 -8.73 -10.73
CA ARG A 849 5.45 -8.49 -11.99
C ARG A 849 4.49 -8.05 -13.08
N ARG A 850 4.91 -7.06 -13.87
CA ARG A 850 4.21 -6.67 -15.08
C ARG A 850 4.81 -7.43 -16.26
N ASN A 851 4.09 -8.45 -16.70
CA ASN A 851 4.47 -9.25 -17.86
C ASN A 851 3.86 -8.65 -19.14
N ASN A 852 4.57 -8.80 -20.24
CA ASN A 852 4.09 -8.40 -21.57
C ASN A 852 4.45 -9.45 -22.64
N PRO A 853 3.59 -9.59 -23.67
CA PRO A 853 3.94 -10.32 -24.88
C PRO A 853 5.03 -9.55 -25.65
N PRO A 854 5.69 -10.20 -26.64
CA PRO A 854 6.55 -9.49 -27.58
C PRO A 854 5.71 -8.54 -28.46
N ASP A 855 6.26 -7.37 -28.80
CA ASP A 855 5.69 -6.44 -29.77
C ASP A 855 6.79 -5.99 -30.73
N VAL A 856 6.75 -6.53 -31.96
CA VAL A 856 7.78 -6.32 -32.97
C VAL A 856 7.76 -4.88 -33.49
N GLU A 857 6.58 -4.27 -33.64
CA GLU A 857 6.43 -2.91 -34.15
C GLU A 857 6.98 -1.90 -33.15
N ALA A 858 6.65 -2.08 -31.86
CA ALA A 858 7.15 -1.24 -30.78
C ALA A 858 8.57 -1.59 -30.31
N LYS A 859 9.20 -2.62 -30.89
CA LYS A 859 10.51 -3.18 -30.48
C LYS A 859 10.56 -3.56 -29.00
N ILE A 860 9.46 -4.08 -28.47
CA ILE A 860 9.35 -4.55 -27.09
C ILE A 860 9.62 -6.06 -27.05
N ARG A 861 10.64 -6.45 -26.28
CA ARG A 861 10.96 -7.86 -26.02
C ARG A 861 9.97 -8.51 -25.05
N PRO A 862 9.75 -9.83 -25.15
CA PRO A 862 8.84 -10.55 -24.28
C PRO A 862 9.35 -10.59 -22.83
N LEU A 863 8.43 -10.48 -21.87
CA LEU A 863 8.70 -10.70 -20.44
C LEU A 863 7.66 -11.61 -19.76
N ALA A 864 6.71 -12.15 -20.51
CA ALA A 864 5.68 -13.05 -20.01
C ALA A 864 6.15 -14.50 -19.82
N VAL A 865 7.34 -14.68 -19.23
CA VAL A 865 7.96 -16.00 -18.97
C VAL A 865 7.52 -16.63 -17.64
N TYR A 866 6.86 -15.85 -16.78
CA TYR A 866 6.36 -16.31 -15.49
C TYR A 866 4.98 -16.96 -15.61
N ASN A 867 4.76 -18.02 -14.83
CA ASN A 867 3.44 -18.56 -14.57
C ASN A 867 2.67 -17.67 -13.55
N PRO A 868 1.44 -18.03 -13.13
CA PRO A 868 0.65 -17.21 -12.21
C PRO A 868 1.36 -16.81 -10.91
N ILE A 869 2.10 -17.74 -10.31
CA ILE A 869 2.78 -17.56 -9.02
C ILE A 869 4.12 -18.28 -9.02
N HIS A 870 5.20 -17.52 -8.87
CA HIS A 870 6.54 -18.05 -8.67
C HIS A 870 7.00 -17.86 -7.22
N TYR A 871 7.86 -18.76 -6.75
CA TYR A 871 8.65 -18.63 -5.55
C TYR A 871 10.12 -18.55 -5.94
N GLN A 872 10.86 -17.56 -5.44
CA GLN A 872 12.29 -17.49 -5.61
C GLN A 872 12.98 -17.56 -4.26
N GLU A 873 14.02 -18.38 -4.19
CA GLU A 873 14.97 -18.34 -3.09
C GLU A 873 15.69 -16.98 -3.09
N LEU A 874 16.26 -16.58 -1.95
CA LEU A 874 16.80 -15.22 -1.78
C LEU A 874 17.83 -14.80 -2.85
N PRO A 875 18.75 -15.66 -3.32
CA PRO A 875 19.67 -15.30 -4.40
C PRO A 875 18.97 -14.83 -5.67
N GLU A 876 18.05 -15.64 -6.21
CA GLU A 876 17.30 -15.33 -7.43
C GLU A 876 16.35 -14.15 -7.23
N LEU A 877 15.73 -14.05 -6.04
CA LEU A 877 14.85 -12.94 -5.71
C LEU A 877 15.62 -11.62 -5.69
N LEU A 878 16.84 -11.60 -5.17
CA LEU A 878 17.68 -10.40 -5.14
C LEU A 878 18.13 -9.98 -6.53
N MET A 879 18.41 -10.92 -7.44
CA MET A 879 18.66 -10.57 -8.85
C MET A 879 17.46 -9.83 -9.46
N ASP A 880 16.24 -10.21 -9.08
CA ASP A 880 15.04 -9.52 -9.53
C ASP A 880 14.84 -8.18 -8.82
N TYR A 881 15.04 -8.11 -7.50
CA TYR A 881 14.88 -6.89 -6.71
C TYR A 881 15.91 -5.81 -7.03
N VAL A 882 17.16 -6.17 -7.34
CA VAL A 882 18.20 -5.24 -7.83
C VAL A 882 17.78 -4.56 -9.13
N CYS A 883 17.04 -5.27 -9.99
CA CYS A 883 16.70 -4.81 -11.32
C CYS A 883 15.29 -4.22 -11.44
N SER A 884 14.27 -4.86 -10.87
CA SER A 884 12.85 -4.50 -10.98
C SER A 884 12.40 -4.26 -12.43
N PHE A 885 12.25 -5.34 -13.22
CA PHE A 885 12.04 -5.27 -14.67
C PHE A 885 10.65 -4.76 -15.11
N THR A 886 10.62 -4.03 -16.22
CA THR A 886 9.40 -3.60 -16.91
C THR A 886 9.63 -3.51 -18.43
N GLY A 887 8.79 -4.17 -19.23
CA GLY A 887 8.98 -4.23 -20.69
C GLY A 887 8.35 -3.08 -21.47
N LYS A 888 7.48 -2.27 -20.85
CA LYS A 888 6.75 -1.18 -21.56
C LYS A 888 7.28 0.23 -21.27
N SER A 889 8.39 0.37 -20.56
CA SER A 889 8.95 1.69 -20.22
C SER A 889 10.48 1.64 -20.16
N PRO A 890 11.20 2.06 -21.21
CA PRO A 890 12.67 2.15 -21.15
C PRO A 890 13.07 3.10 -20.01
N SER A 891 13.93 2.59 -19.14
CA SER A 891 14.35 3.23 -17.89
C SER A 891 15.43 4.31 -18.06
N THR A 892 15.76 5.00 -16.95
CA THR A 892 16.98 5.83 -16.82
C THR A 892 18.24 5.07 -17.20
N THR A 893 18.28 3.76 -16.92
CA THR A 893 19.41 2.84 -17.21
C THR A 893 19.36 2.20 -18.60
N GLY A 894 18.36 2.51 -19.44
CA GLY A 894 18.20 1.92 -20.78
C GLY A 894 17.83 0.43 -20.82
N ALA A 895 17.76 -0.26 -19.68
CA ALA A 895 17.57 -1.70 -19.56
C ALA A 895 16.12 -2.14 -19.24
N GLY A 896 15.15 -1.23 -19.21
CA GLY A 896 13.77 -1.56 -18.81
C GLY A 896 13.67 -1.92 -17.32
N SER A 897 14.29 -1.12 -16.46
CA SER A 897 14.42 -1.33 -15.01
C SER A 897 13.90 -0.13 -14.21
N GLU A 898 13.10 -0.34 -13.16
CA GLU A 898 12.71 0.75 -12.24
C GLU A 898 13.78 1.06 -11.16
N GLY A 899 14.97 0.46 -11.29
CA GLY A 899 16.02 0.46 -10.28
C GLY A 899 15.70 -0.44 -9.09
N ALA A 900 16.68 -0.62 -8.20
CA ALA A 900 16.53 -1.52 -7.05
C ALA A 900 15.28 -1.22 -6.23
N LEU A 901 14.54 -2.29 -5.89
CA LEU A 901 13.32 -2.27 -5.08
C LEU A 901 12.20 -1.37 -5.65
N THR A 902 12.24 -1.04 -6.95
CA THR A 902 11.40 -0.01 -7.61
C THR A 902 11.57 1.41 -7.04
N LYS A 903 12.71 1.65 -6.38
CA LYS A 903 13.02 2.91 -5.68
C LYS A 903 14.06 3.76 -6.40
N GLY A 904 14.51 3.40 -7.60
CA GLY A 904 15.48 4.19 -8.38
C GLY A 904 15.12 5.69 -8.48
N PRO A 905 13.88 6.05 -8.86
CA PRO A 905 13.43 7.45 -8.90
C PRO A 905 13.20 8.12 -7.54
N PHE A 906 13.31 7.37 -6.44
CA PHE A 906 12.86 7.77 -5.09
C PHE A 906 13.91 7.58 -4.00
N ASN A 907 15.15 7.21 -4.33
CA ASN A 907 16.23 7.09 -3.35
C ASN A 907 17.38 8.04 -3.74
N ALA A 908 17.73 8.96 -2.82
CA ALA A 908 18.81 9.94 -2.98
C ALA A 908 20.19 9.41 -2.57
N LEU A 909 20.24 8.18 -2.05
CA LEU A 909 21.43 7.52 -1.54
C LEU A 909 21.89 6.41 -2.49
N ASN A 910 23.02 5.80 -2.13
CA ASN A 910 23.46 4.55 -2.73
C ASN A 910 22.41 3.45 -2.48
N MET A 911 22.03 2.72 -3.52
CA MET A 911 21.00 1.68 -3.45
C MET A 911 21.42 0.47 -2.58
N CYS A 912 22.73 0.27 -2.37
CA CYS A 912 23.23 -0.82 -1.52
C CYS A 912 22.77 -0.70 -0.07
N TYR A 913 22.50 0.50 0.45
CA TYR A 913 22.03 0.64 1.84
C TYR A 913 20.65 -0.02 2.03
N ASP A 914 19.71 0.26 1.12
CA ASP A 914 18.38 -0.36 1.06
C ASP A 914 18.47 -1.86 0.79
N LEU A 915 19.31 -2.28 -0.16
CA LEU A 915 19.47 -3.69 -0.53
C LEU A 915 20.07 -4.50 0.63
N ASN A 916 21.09 -3.98 1.31
CA ASN A 916 21.69 -4.62 2.49
C ASN A 916 20.66 -4.78 3.61
N ALA A 917 19.85 -3.75 3.87
CA ALA A 917 18.74 -3.83 4.83
C ALA A 917 17.72 -4.91 4.42
N THR A 918 17.35 -4.96 3.14
CA THR A 918 16.42 -5.95 2.59
C THR A 918 16.97 -7.37 2.73
N VAL A 919 18.26 -7.61 2.45
CA VAL A 919 18.91 -8.93 2.63
C VAL A 919 18.74 -9.40 4.08
N VAL A 920 19.11 -8.55 5.03
CA VAL A 920 19.01 -8.90 6.46
C VAL A 920 17.56 -9.12 6.87
N SER A 921 16.64 -8.24 6.48
CA SER A 921 15.20 -8.34 6.75
C SER A 921 14.61 -9.67 6.27
N MET A 922 14.93 -10.07 5.03
CA MET A 922 14.46 -11.32 4.43
C MET A 922 15.05 -12.57 5.09
N ILE A 923 16.34 -12.56 5.46
CA ILE A 923 16.99 -13.67 6.16
C ILE A 923 16.40 -13.83 7.58
N LEU A 924 16.21 -12.73 8.31
CA LEU A 924 15.69 -12.76 9.68
C LEU A 924 14.22 -13.21 9.75
N THR A 925 13.41 -12.79 8.77
CA THR A 925 11.97 -13.06 8.75
C THR A 925 11.62 -14.39 8.10
N GLY A 926 12.45 -14.95 7.22
CA GLY A 926 12.26 -16.27 6.63
C GLY A 926 10.87 -16.50 6.00
N LEU A 927 10.24 -15.45 5.47
CA LEU A 927 8.89 -15.52 4.89
C LEU A 927 8.89 -16.05 3.43
N GLY A 928 10.06 -16.17 2.81
CA GLY A 928 10.23 -16.43 1.39
C GLY A 928 9.81 -15.24 0.51
N GLY A 929 10.11 -15.30 -0.79
CA GLY A 929 9.69 -14.31 -1.77
C GLY A 929 8.84 -14.92 -2.87
N PHE A 930 7.52 -14.68 -2.82
CA PHE A 930 6.63 -15.05 -3.92
C PHE A 930 6.38 -13.87 -4.84
N SER A 931 6.15 -14.17 -6.11
CA SER A 931 5.79 -13.18 -7.13
C SER A 931 4.52 -13.59 -7.87
N THR A 932 3.64 -12.63 -8.14
CA THR A 932 2.38 -12.81 -8.87
C THR A 932 2.43 -12.14 -10.22
N ALA A 933 1.97 -12.83 -11.28
CA ALA A 933 1.89 -12.27 -12.62
C ALA A 933 0.74 -11.26 -12.77
N ALA A 934 1.01 -10.16 -13.47
CA ALA A 934 0.02 -9.20 -13.96
C ALA A 934 0.30 -8.88 -15.44
N GLY A 935 -0.72 -8.44 -16.17
CA GLY A 935 -0.64 -8.23 -17.61
C GLY A 935 -0.87 -9.53 -18.37
N HIS A 936 0.18 -10.31 -18.62
CA HIS A 936 0.13 -11.54 -19.42
C HIS A 936 0.79 -12.75 -18.75
N ILE A 937 0.41 -13.95 -19.18
CA ILE A 937 1.12 -15.21 -18.92
C ILE A 937 1.38 -15.89 -20.25
N GLY A 938 2.64 -16.01 -20.64
CA GLY A 938 3.01 -16.28 -22.03
C GLY A 938 2.50 -15.18 -22.98
N PRO A 939 2.75 -15.31 -24.29
CA PRO A 939 2.33 -14.31 -25.26
C PRO A 939 0.80 -14.28 -25.48
N ASP A 940 0.09 -15.38 -25.27
CA ASP A 940 -1.28 -15.55 -25.77
C ASP A 940 -2.36 -15.24 -24.73
N ILE A 941 -2.02 -15.22 -23.44
CA ILE A 941 -3.02 -15.18 -22.35
C ILE A 941 -2.89 -13.88 -21.57
N GLU A 942 -3.83 -12.97 -21.81
CA GLU A 942 -3.99 -11.76 -21.01
C GLU A 942 -4.71 -12.07 -19.70
N VAL A 943 -4.16 -11.59 -18.59
CA VAL A 943 -4.69 -11.77 -17.23
C VAL A 943 -4.99 -10.44 -16.53
N GLY A 944 -4.56 -9.31 -17.10
CA GLY A 944 -4.73 -7.99 -16.48
C GLY A 944 -4.26 -7.99 -15.02
N HIS A 945 -5.16 -7.63 -14.11
CA HIS A 945 -4.92 -7.69 -12.65
C HIS A 945 -5.66 -8.83 -11.94
N ASP A 946 -6.32 -9.73 -12.67
CA ASP A 946 -7.19 -10.76 -12.09
C ASP A 946 -6.44 -11.60 -11.06
N ILE A 947 -5.22 -12.05 -11.38
CA ILE A 947 -4.36 -12.81 -10.48
C ILE A 947 -3.95 -11.99 -9.26
N SER A 948 -3.57 -10.72 -9.46
CA SER A 948 -3.15 -9.85 -8.36
C SER A 948 -4.26 -9.65 -7.31
N MET A 949 -5.52 -9.60 -7.74
CA MET A 949 -6.66 -9.38 -6.84
C MET A 949 -7.04 -10.63 -6.02
N PHE A 950 -7.02 -11.83 -6.63
CA PHE A 950 -7.49 -13.05 -5.95
C PHE A 950 -6.41 -13.78 -5.16
N VAL A 951 -5.11 -13.58 -5.42
CA VAL A 951 -4.03 -14.27 -4.67
C VAL A 951 -4.16 -14.12 -3.14
N PRO A 952 -4.50 -12.94 -2.57
CA PRO A 952 -4.78 -12.80 -1.14
C PRO A 952 -5.92 -13.70 -0.63
N GLU A 953 -6.91 -14.03 -1.48
CA GLU A 953 -7.97 -14.97 -1.13
C GLU A 953 -7.44 -16.39 -0.93
N ILE A 954 -6.43 -16.78 -1.70
CA ILE A 954 -5.76 -18.06 -1.54
C ILE A 954 -4.91 -18.02 -0.28
N TRP A 955 -4.05 -17.02 -0.12
CA TRP A 955 -3.07 -16.94 0.97
C TRP A 955 -3.70 -16.87 2.36
N CYS A 956 -4.75 -16.06 2.55
CA CYS A 956 -5.44 -16.01 3.85
C CYS A 956 -6.11 -17.34 4.20
N ARG A 957 -6.40 -18.20 3.22
CA ARG A 957 -6.99 -19.52 3.41
C ARG A 957 -5.96 -20.62 3.58
N LEU A 958 -4.66 -20.34 3.48
CA LEU A 958 -3.60 -21.31 3.76
C LEU A 958 -3.24 -21.31 5.25
N ARG A 959 -3.02 -22.49 5.81
CA ARG A 959 -2.45 -22.61 7.15
C ARG A 959 -0.99 -22.15 7.14
N PRO A 960 -0.44 -21.70 8.28
CA PRO A 960 0.97 -21.32 8.39
C PRO A 960 1.93 -22.33 7.77
N GLU A 961 1.75 -23.62 8.06
CA GLU A 961 2.62 -24.68 7.54
C GLU A 961 2.44 -24.92 6.03
N GLU A 962 1.25 -24.58 5.49
CA GLU A 962 0.95 -24.65 4.06
C GLU A 962 1.52 -23.47 3.27
N ARG A 963 1.98 -22.40 3.95
CA ARG A 963 2.62 -21.22 3.35
C ARG A 963 4.14 -21.33 3.28
N CYS A 964 4.74 -22.28 4.00
CA CYS A 964 6.18 -22.51 4.05
C CYS A 964 6.68 -23.00 2.67
N PRO A 965 7.59 -22.26 2.00
CA PRO A 965 8.12 -22.66 0.69
C PRO A 965 8.80 -24.02 0.69
N GLU A 966 9.55 -24.35 1.75
CA GLU A 966 10.25 -25.62 1.89
C GLU A 966 9.26 -26.79 1.96
N ALA A 967 8.15 -26.60 2.69
CA ALA A 967 7.06 -27.57 2.73
C ALA A 967 6.38 -27.68 1.36
N MET A 968 6.14 -26.57 0.67
CA MET A 968 5.56 -26.57 -0.67
C MET A 968 6.44 -27.32 -1.69
N ILE A 969 7.76 -27.13 -1.66
CA ILE A 969 8.70 -27.85 -2.53
C ILE A 969 8.67 -29.35 -2.20
N ARG A 970 8.85 -29.70 -0.92
CA ARG A 970 8.82 -31.11 -0.46
C ARG A 970 7.53 -31.83 -0.85
N ASP A 971 6.40 -31.14 -0.76
CA ASP A 971 5.08 -31.71 -1.01
C ASP A 971 4.69 -31.68 -2.50
N GLY A 972 5.56 -31.19 -3.39
CA GLY A 972 5.36 -31.13 -4.85
C GLY A 972 4.37 -30.06 -5.31
N MET A 973 4.16 -29.04 -4.48
CA MET A 973 3.32 -27.88 -4.80
C MET A 973 4.08 -26.83 -5.63
N LEU A 974 5.40 -26.83 -5.54
CA LEU A 974 6.32 -26.00 -6.31
C LEU A 974 7.27 -26.89 -7.10
N GLU A 975 7.58 -26.52 -8.35
CA GLU A 975 8.60 -27.16 -9.18
C GLU A 975 9.67 -26.16 -9.60
N LYS A 976 10.95 -26.58 -9.57
CA LYS A 976 12.09 -25.73 -9.97
C LYS A 976 12.10 -25.61 -11.50
N VAL A 977 12.25 -24.38 -12.00
CA VAL A 977 12.55 -24.15 -13.42
C VAL A 977 14.04 -24.43 -13.62
N GLN A 978 14.39 -25.29 -14.58
CA GLN A 978 15.78 -25.73 -14.79
C GLN A 978 16.39 -25.03 -15.99
N ASP A 979 17.70 -24.76 -15.92
CA ASP A 979 18.47 -24.32 -17.10
C ASP A 979 18.42 -25.38 -18.20
N PHE A 980 18.47 -24.93 -19.45
CA PHE A 980 18.47 -25.83 -20.61
C PHE A 980 19.24 -25.21 -21.78
N GLU A 981 19.56 -26.03 -22.78
CA GLU A 981 20.12 -25.56 -24.06
C GLU A 981 19.03 -25.46 -25.12
N HIS A 982 19.04 -24.37 -25.88
CA HIS A 982 18.18 -24.17 -27.05
C HIS A 982 19.00 -23.62 -28.20
N ASN A 983 19.04 -24.32 -29.33
CA ASN A 983 19.83 -23.93 -30.51
C ASN A 983 21.32 -23.61 -30.20
N GLY A 984 21.93 -24.35 -29.28
CA GLY A 984 23.33 -24.15 -28.86
C GLY A 984 23.56 -22.96 -27.91
N VAL A 985 22.50 -22.29 -27.47
CA VAL A 985 22.55 -21.20 -26.47
C VAL A 985 22.10 -21.75 -25.12
N HIS A 986 22.89 -21.49 -24.08
CA HIS A 986 22.52 -21.79 -22.71
C HIS A 986 21.48 -20.79 -22.19
N VAL A 987 20.33 -21.30 -21.73
CA VAL A 987 19.22 -20.51 -21.23
C VAL A 987 19.17 -20.63 -19.70
N PRO A 988 19.50 -19.56 -18.93
CA PRO A 988 19.58 -19.61 -17.47
C PRO A 988 18.19 -19.48 -16.82
N ALA A 989 17.28 -20.41 -17.15
CA ALA A 989 15.89 -20.39 -16.70
C ALA A 989 15.72 -20.62 -15.19
N SER A 990 16.72 -21.19 -14.52
CA SER A 990 16.78 -21.35 -13.06
C SER A 990 16.69 -20.04 -12.30
N ARG A 991 17.03 -18.91 -12.93
CA ARG A 991 16.84 -17.56 -12.35
C ARG A 991 15.37 -17.23 -12.05
N LEU A 992 14.42 -17.93 -12.67
CA LEU A 992 12.99 -17.80 -12.39
C LEU A 992 12.56 -18.52 -11.09
N GLY A 993 13.45 -19.29 -10.47
CA GLY A 993 13.22 -20.04 -9.25
C GLY A 993 12.26 -21.21 -9.45
N TYR A 994 11.21 -21.23 -8.63
CA TYR A 994 10.17 -22.24 -8.63
C TYR A 994 8.84 -21.66 -9.06
N ARG A 995 7.95 -22.51 -9.55
CA ARG A 995 6.61 -22.12 -9.99
C ARG A 995 5.55 -23.07 -9.44
N ILE A 996 4.33 -22.58 -9.26
CA ILE A 996 3.22 -23.43 -8.77
C ILE A 996 2.87 -24.55 -9.76
N THR A 997 2.50 -25.71 -9.23
CA THR A 997 2.13 -26.90 -10.03
C THR A 997 0.62 -27.12 -10.11
N ASP A 998 0.18 -28.07 -10.95
CA ASP A 998 -1.21 -28.55 -10.98
C ASP A 998 -1.67 -29.05 -9.59
N LYS A 999 -0.76 -29.62 -8.81
CA LYS A 999 -1.03 -30.08 -7.44
C LYS A 999 -1.36 -28.92 -6.50
N PHE A 1000 -0.67 -27.78 -6.61
CA PHE A 1000 -0.99 -26.55 -5.89
C PHE A 1000 -2.40 -26.09 -6.22
N VAL A 1001 -2.71 -25.98 -7.52
CA VAL A 1001 -4.02 -25.54 -8.01
C VAL A 1001 -5.12 -26.44 -7.46
N ARG A 1002 -5.03 -27.76 -7.67
CA ARG A 1002 -6.02 -28.72 -7.14
C ARG A 1002 -6.20 -28.63 -5.62
N SER A 1003 -5.12 -28.43 -4.87
CA SER A 1003 -5.14 -28.49 -3.41
C SER A 1003 -5.65 -27.21 -2.75
N TYR A 1004 -5.26 -26.05 -3.29
CA TYR A 1004 -5.49 -24.75 -2.67
C TYR A 1004 -6.53 -23.91 -3.42
N PHE A 1005 -6.58 -23.95 -4.75
CA PHE A 1005 -7.62 -23.23 -5.50
C PHE A 1005 -9.00 -23.87 -5.30
N GLY A 1006 -9.06 -25.16 -4.95
CA GLY A 1006 -10.30 -25.82 -4.51
C GLY A 1006 -10.89 -25.25 -3.21
N ARG A 1007 -10.23 -24.27 -2.55
CA ARG A 1007 -10.79 -23.47 -1.45
C ARG A 1007 -11.62 -22.28 -1.94
N VAL A 1008 -11.52 -21.93 -3.23
CA VAL A 1008 -12.17 -20.77 -3.86
C VAL A 1008 -13.06 -21.19 -5.02
N PHE A 1009 -12.58 -22.05 -5.92
CA PHE A 1009 -13.26 -22.45 -7.15
C PHE A 1009 -13.87 -23.85 -7.06
N ASP A 1010 -14.98 -24.06 -7.77
CA ASP A 1010 -15.61 -25.37 -7.91
C ASP A 1010 -14.79 -26.31 -8.79
N ASN A 1011 -14.20 -25.78 -9.86
CA ASN A 1011 -13.36 -26.55 -10.78
C ASN A 1011 -11.96 -25.92 -10.88
N PRO A 1012 -11.10 -26.12 -9.86
CA PRO A 1012 -9.83 -25.41 -9.76
C PRO A 1012 -8.89 -25.66 -10.93
N ARG A 1013 -8.87 -26.88 -11.49
CA ARG A 1013 -7.98 -27.24 -12.61
C ARG A 1013 -8.35 -26.53 -13.93
N ARG A 1014 -9.61 -26.13 -14.11
CA ARG A 1014 -10.02 -25.39 -15.30
C ARG A 1014 -9.58 -23.93 -15.27
N VAL A 1015 -9.32 -23.37 -14.08
CA VAL A 1015 -8.85 -21.99 -13.91
C VAL A 1015 -7.51 -21.81 -14.62
N PHE A 1016 -6.55 -22.69 -14.30
CA PHE A 1016 -5.23 -22.71 -14.89
C PHE A 1016 -4.97 -24.02 -15.61
N GLU A 1017 -5.12 -23.99 -16.93
CA GLU A 1017 -4.72 -25.07 -17.81
C GLU A 1017 -3.19 -25.15 -17.94
N GLU A 1018 -2.72 -26.24 -18.54
CA GLU A 1018 -1.29 -26.53 -18.64
C GLU A 1018 -0.49 -25.41 -19.32
N ARG A 1019 -1.05 -24.77 -20.37
CA ARG A 1019 -0.40 -23.64 -21.07
C ARG A 1019 -0.25 -22.39 -20.20
N ILE A 1020 -0.99 -22.25 -19.11
CA ILE A 1020 -0.85 -21.17 -18.12
C ILE A 1020 0.21 -21.54 -17.09
N LEU A 1021 0.21 -22.79 -16.62
CA LEU A 1021 1.20 -23.26 -15.64
C LEU A 1021 2.60 -23.40 -16.27
N CYS A 1022 2.66 -23.70 -17.56
CA CYS A 1022 3.85 -23.88 -18.37
C CYS A 1022 3.83 -22.91 -19.59
N PRO A 1023 4.14 -21.60 -19.40
CA PRO A 1023 4.09 -20.59 -20.47
C PRO A 1023 4.93 -20.93 -21.71
N GLU A 1024 6.00 -21.71 -21.54
CA GLU A 1024 6.84 -22.24 -22.63
C GLU A 1024 6.06 -23.07 -23.65
N LYS A 1025 4.92 -23.65 -23.26
CA LYS A 1025 4.03 -24.40 -24.17
C LYS A 1025 3.17 -23.51 -25.06
N GLN A 1026 3.12 -22.20 -24.81
CA GLN A 1026 2.48 -21.25 -25.71
C GLN A 1026 3.39 -20.91 -26.88
N ASN A 1027 4.64 -20.53 -26.58
CA ASN A 1027 5.66 -20.20 -27.56
C ASN A 1027 7.05 -20.34 -26.92
N LEU A 1028 7.81 -21.35 -27.33
CA LEU A 1028 9.13 -21.62 -26.77
C LEU A 1028 10.15 -20.52 -27.11
N GLU A 1029 10.11 -19.96 -28.33
CA GLU A 1029 11.05 -18.91 -28.75
C GLU A 1029 10.86 -17.62 -27.93
N ALA A 1030 9.62 -17.20 -27.72
CA ALA A 1030 9.32 -16.03 -26.88
C ALA A 1030 9.71 -16.26 -25.41
N PHE A 1031 9.59 -17.50 -24.92
CA PHE A 1031 10.00 -17.88 -23.59
C PHE A 1031 11.54 -17.81 -23.42
N VAL A 1032 12.28 -18.36 -24.39
CA VAL A 1032 13.75 -18.31 -24.43
C VAL A 1032 14.24 -16.87 -24.52
N ASP A 1033 13.70 -16.08 -25.45
CA ASP A 1033 14.10 -14.67 -25.63
C ASP A 1033 13.84 -13.84 -24.37
N GLY A 1034 12.72 -14.08 -23.67
CA GLY A 1034 12.40 -13.36 -22.44
C GLY A 1034 13.35 -13.69 -21.28
N ILE A 1035 13.80 -14.94 -21.16
CA ILE A 1035 14.78 -15.32 -20.12
C ILE A 1035 16.15 -14.74 -20.43
N LEU A 1036 16.59 -14.80 -21.69
CA LEU A 1036 17.84 -14.17 -22.12
C LEU A 1036 17.79 -12.66 -21.89
N PHE A 1037 16.65 -12.02 -22.19
CA PHE A 1037 16.45 -10.60 -21.92
C PHE A 1037 16.57 -10.25 -20.44
N ILE A 1038 16.01 -11.07 -19.54
CA ILE A 1038 16.19 -10.94 -18.09
C ILE A 1038 17.68 -11.03 -17.74
N ALA A 1039 18.39 -12.06 -18.22
CA ALA A 1039 19.79 -12.27 -17.89
C ALA A 1039 20.71 -11.15 -18.40
N GLU A 1040 20.50 -10.68 -19.64
CA GLU A 1040 21.20 -9.53 -20.23
C GLU A 1040 20.94 -8.24 -19.43
N SER A 1041 19.70 -8.02 -19.00
CA SER A 1041 19.32 -6.84 -18.24
C SER A 1041 19.91 -6.87 -16.82
N GLN A 1042 19.95 -8.06 -16.20
CA GLN A 1042 20.63 -8.27 -14.92
C GLN A 1042 22.11 -7.90 -15.01
N LYS A 1043 22.81 -8.41 -16.03
CA LYS A 1043 24.21 -8.07 -16.26
C LYS A 1043 24.42 -6.56 -16.37
N LYS A 1044 23.66 -5.89 -17.23
CA LYS A 1044 23.75 -4.43 -17.43
C LYS A 1044 23.51 -3.64 -16.15
N VAL A 1045 22.51 -4.02 -15.36
CA VAL A 1045 22.20 -3.33 -14.10
C VAL A 1045 23.31 -3.58 -13.07
N ALA A 1046 23.79 -4.81 -12.91
CA ALA A 1046 24.84 -5.14 -11.95
C ALA A 1046 26.20 -4.52 -12.29
N GLU A 1047 26.51 -4.34 -13.58
CA GLU A 1047 27.72 -3.63 -14.05
C GLU A 1047 27.79 -2.19 -13.51
N VAL A 1048 26.64 -1.51 -13.35
CA VAL A 1048 26.60 -0.14 -12.80
C VAL A 1048 27.14 -0.12 -11.36
N TYR A 1049 26.77 -1.10 -10.53
CA TYR A 1049 27.24 -1.19 -9.14
C TYR A 1049 28.74 -1.43 -9.03
N LEU A 1050 29.34 -2.11 -10.01
CA LEU A 1050 30.79 -2.29 -10.08
C LEU A 1050 31.50 -1.01 -10.52
N GLN A 1051 30.90 -0.26 -11.45
CA GLN A 1051 31.49 0.94 -12.04
C GLN A 1051 31.42 2.17 -11.11
N ASP A 1052 30.35 2.30 -10.33
CA ASP A 1052 30.12 3.46 -9.45
C ASP A 1052 30.68 3.26 -8.02
N GLY A 1053 31.33 2.14 -7.75
CA GLY A 1053 31.91 1.79 -6.45
C GLY A 1053 30.91 1.24 -5.42
N SER A 1054 29.61 1.12 -5.76
CA SER A 1054 28.58 0.60 -4.84
C SER A 1054 28.83 -0.85 -4.43
N PHE A 1055 29.55 -1.63 -5.24
CA PHE A 1055 29.90 -3.01 -4.94
C PHE A 1055 30.67 -3.16 -3.63
N GLU A 1056 31.52 -2.20 -3.28
CA GLU A 1056 32.30 -2.24 -2.02
C GLU A 1056 31.44 -1.98 -0.78
N ILE A 1057 30.27 -1.35 -0.95
CA ILE A 1057 29.29 -1.12 0.11
C ILE A 1057 28.37 -2.34 0.30
N ALA A 1058 28.18 -3.14 -0.75
CA ALA A 1058 27.31 -4.31 -0.72
C ALA A 1058 27.79 -5.32 0.34
N CYS A 1059 26.86 -5.86 1.12
CA CYS A 1059 27.16 -6.96 2.04
C CYS A 1059 27.59 -8.22 1.25
N PRO A 1060 28.33 -9.17 1.86
CA PRO A 1060 28.87 -10.33 1.15
C PRO A 1060 27.84 -11.14 0.34
N PRO A 1061 26.61 -11.41 0.85
CA PRO A 1061 25.58 -12.06 0.03
C PRO A 1061 25.24 -11.26 -1.24
N LEU A 1062 25.10 -9.93 -1.13
CA LEU A 1062 24.77 -9.06 -2.26
C LEU A 1062 25.93 -8.94 -3.26
N GLN A 1063 27.18 -8.87 -2.78
CA GLN A 1063 28.38 -8.92 -3.63
C GLN A 1063 28.41 -10.20 -4.47
N ALA A 1064 28.09 -11.35 -3.87
CA ALA A 1064 28.01 -12.61 -4.59
C ALA A 1064 26.98 -12.53 -5.73
N ILE A 1065 25.78 -12.01 -5.46
CA ILE A 1065 24.73 -11.87 -6.48
C ILE A 1065 25.12 -10.92 -7.60
N LEU A 1066 25.63 -9.73 -7.27
CA LEU A 1066 26.07 -8.75 -8.27
C LEU A 1066 27.16 -9.33 -9.17
N LYS A 1067 28.15 -10.05 -8.60
CA LYS A 1067 29.23 -10.65 -9.38
C LYS A 1067 28.74 -11.81 -10.25
N ILE A 1068 27.85 -12.66 -9.73
CA ILE A 1068 27.22 -13.75 -10.51
C ILE A 1068 26.38 -13.20 -11.67
N MET A 1069 25.68 -12.07 -11.49
CA MET A 1069 24.92 -11.45 -12.58
C MET A 1069 25.82 -11.00 -13.75
N VAL A 1070 27.05 -10.56 -13.46
CA VAL A 1070 27.99 -10.02 -14.46
C VAL A 1070 28.88 -11.10 -15.08
N ASP A 1071 29.50 -11.93 -14.24
CA ASP A 1071 30.55 -12.89 -14.62
C ASP A 1071 30.06 -14.34 -14.62
N GLY A 1072 28.87 -14.62 -14.09
CA GLY A 1072 28.33 -15.98 -13.92
C GLY A 1072 28.85 -16.70 -12.66
N HIS A 1073 29.87 -16.17 -11.99
CA HIS A 1073 30.43 -16.74 -10.75
C HIS A 1073 30.93 -15.68 -9.78
N TRP A 1074 31.03 -16.02 -8.50
CA TRP A 1074 31.69 -15.24 -7.45
C TRP A 1074 32.74 -16.12 -6.76
N ASN A 1075 34.02 -15.73 -6.82
CA ASN A 1075 35.14 -16.53 -6.30
C ASN A 1075 35.18 -17.99 -6.82
N GLY A 1076 34.81 -18.21 -8.09
CA GLY A 1076 34.72 -19.54 -8.71
C GLY A 1076 33.44 -20.32 -8.38
N HIS A 1077 32.55 -19.77 -7.54
CA HIS A 1077 31.27 -20.37 -7.17
C HIS A 1077 30.12 -19.81 -7.99
N THR A 1078 29.22 -20.69 -8.43
CA THR A 1078 27.96 -20.32 -9.11
C THR A 1078 26.84 -20.09 -8.09
N ILE A 1079 25.67 -19.65 -8.55
CA ILE A 1079 24.50 -19.44 -7.69
C ILE A 1079 24.05 -20.70 -6.93
N ASP A 1080 24.24 -21.89 -7.52
CA ASP A 1080 23.89 -23.17 -6.92
C ASP A 1080 24.95 -23.72 -5.97
N SER A 1081 26.12 -23.07 -5.87
CA SER A 1081 27.19 -23.53 -4.98
C SER A 1081 26.75 -23.41 -3.50
N PRO A 1082 26.98 -24.44 -2.66
CA PRO A 1082 26.63 -24.41 -1.25
C PRO A 1082 27.20 -23.20 -0.50
N GLU A 1083 28.39 -22.75 -0.88
CA GLU A 1083 29.07 -21.59 -0.31
C GLU A 1083 28.25 -20.30 -0.51
N VAL A 1084 27.68 -20.11 -1.71
CA VAL A 1084 26.82 -18.96 -2.03
C VAL A 1084 25.48 -19.09 -1.32
N ARG A 1085 24.84 -20.27 -1.36
CA ARG A 1085 23.55 -20.51 -0.68
C ARG A 1085 23.65 -20.30 0.84
N ASN A 1086 24.76 -20.69 1.45
CA ASN A 1086 25.00 -20.53 2.88
C ASN A 1086 25.14 -19.06 3.32
N LEU A 1087 25.50 -18.12 2.42
CA LEU A 1087 25.51 -16.68 2.74
C LEU A 1087 24.11 -16.14 3.10
N PHE A 1088 23.06 -16.80 2.61
CA PHE A 1088 21.66 -16.41 2.83
C PHE A 1088 20.99 -17.16 3.99
N CYS A 1089 21.75 -17.99 4.71
CA CYS A 1089 21.24 -18.72 5.87
C CYS A 1089 21.30 -17.85 7.13
N ARG A 1090 20.24 -17.91 7.95
CA ARG A 1090 20.13 -17.14 9.19
C ARG A 1090 21.30 -17.38 10.14
N GLU A 1091 21.67 -18.64 10.38
CA GLU A 1091 22.77 -18.98 11.29
C GLU A 1091 24.12 -18.43 10.80
N SER A 1092 24.36 -18.46 9.49
CA SER A 1092 25.58 -17.96 8.87
C SER A 1092 25.68 -16.44 9.04
N MET A 1093 24.60 -15.70 8.74
CA MET A 1093 24.56 -14.26 8.95
C MET A 1093 24.70 -13.86 10.42
N LEU A 1094 24.05 -14.55 11.36
CA LEU A 1094 24.14 -14.21 12.78
C LEU A 1094 25.55 -14.38 13.36
N ARG A 1095 26.38 -15.26 12.76
CA ARG A 1095 27.78 -15.49 13.16
C ARG A 1095 28.77 -14.65 12.37
N SER A 1096 28.32 -13.87 11.38
CA SER A 1096 29.23 -13.14 10.50
C SER A 1096 29.68 -11.81 11.08
N ASP A 1097 30.92 -11.43 10.77
CA ASP A 1097 31.47 -10.14 11.17
C ASP A 1097 30.70 -8.99 10.51
N TRP A 1098 30.30 -9.13 9.24
CA TRP A 1098 29.57 -8.07 8.53
C TRP A 1098 28.22 -7.74 9.17
N TYR A 1099 27.51 -8.73 9.74
CA TYR A 1099 26.26 -8.46 10.45
C TYR A 1099 26.54 -7.80 11.81
N ARG A 1100 27.57 -8.26 12.53
CA ARG A 1100 28.03 -7.63 13.76
C ARG A 1100 28.41 -6.16 13.54
N ASP A 1101 29.08 -5.83 12.45
CA ASP A 1101 29.45 -4.46 12.08
C ASP A 1101 28.20 -3.57 11.88
N ARG A 1102 27.12 -4.12 11.32
CA ARG A 1102 25.84 -3.40 11.23
C ARG A 1102 25.23 -3.08 12.59
N LEU A 1103 25.34 -3.99 13.55
CA LEU A 1103 24.85 -3.77 14.92
C LEU A 1103 25.71 -2.73 15.66
N LEU A 1104 27.03 -2.79 15.50
CA LEU A 1104 27.96 -1.79 16.02
C LEU A 1104 27.70 -0.39 15.44
N ALA A 1105 27.47 -0.32 14.12
CA ALA A 1105 27.09 0.91 13.45
C ALA A 1105 25.75 1.45 14.00
N LYS A 1106 24.76 0.58 14.24
CA LYS A 1106 23.47 0.98 14.82
C LYS A 1106 23.61 1.55 16.23
N GLN A 1107 24.45 0.92 17.06
CA GLN A 1107 24.77 1.44 18.39
C GLN A 1107 25.37 2.84 18.33
N LYS A 1108 26.33 3.09 17.42
CA LYS A 1108 26.92 4.42 17.22
C LYS A 1108 25.88 5.46 16.82
N VAL A 1109 24.95 5.11 15.94
CA VAL A 1109 23.83 5.98 15.53
C VAL A 1109 22.95 6.33 16.73
N ASP A 1110 22.56 5.35 17.55
CA ASP A 1110 21.73 5.59 18.73
C ASP A 1110 22.46 6.46 19.77
N VAL A 1111 23.73 6.19 20.04
CA VAL A 1111 24.53 7.00 20.97
C VAL A 1111 24.61 8.44 20.48
N ARG A 1112 24.83 8.68 19.18
CA ARG A 1112 24.87 10.02 18.59
C ARG A 1112 23.53 10.74 18.73
N LEU A 1113 22.43 10.06 18.41
CA LEU A 1113 21.09 10.61 18.50
C LEU A 1113 20.71 10.99 19.94
N TRP A 1114 20.90 10.06 20.89
CA TRP A 1114 20.57 10.32 22.29
C TRP A 1114 21.49 11.35 22.94
N SER A 1115 22.75 11.44 22.53
CA SER A 1115 23.65 12.53 22.96
C SER A 1115 23.10 13.90 22.53
N ARG A 1116 22.70 14.03 21.26
CA ARG A 1116 22.10 15.26 20.73
C ARG A 1116 20.79 15.62 21.44
N HIS A 1117 19.96 14.64 21.79
CA HIS A 1117 18.76 14.88 22.59
C HIS A 1117 19.09 15.43 23.98
N VAL A 1118 20.07 14.85 24.66
CA VAL A 1118 20.52 15.33 25.98
C VAL A 1118 21.09 16.74 25.89
N GLU A 1119 21.95 17.02 24.91
CA GLU A 1119 22.52 18.35 24.67
C GLU A 1119 21.41 19.40 24.43
N THR A 1120 20.51 19.11 23.49
CA THR A 1120 19.42 20.03 23.12
C THR A 1120 18.50 20.34 24.29
N LEU A 1121 18.04 19.31 25.02
CA LEU A 1121 17.17 19.51 26.17
C LEU A 1121 17.88 20.21 27.33
N THR A 1122 19.17 19.95 27.54
CA THR A 1122 19.97 20.64 28.57
C THR A 1122 20.10 22.12 28.24
N GLU A 1123 20.44 22.45 26.99
CA GLU A 1123 20.53 23.84 26.55
C GLU A 1123 19.18 24.56 26.69
N TYR A 1124 18.08 23.94 26.22
CA TYR A 1124 16.75 24.54 26.32
C TYR A 1124 16.32 24.76 27.77
N CYS A 1125 16.56 23.77 28.65
CA CYS A 1125 16.21 23.86 30.07
C CYS A 1125 17.04 24.89 30.85
N SER A 1126 18.19 25.33 30.31
CA SER A 1126 19.03 26.37 30.93
C SER A 1126 18.51 27.79 30.73
N ARG A 1127 17.54 28.00 29.82
CA ARG A 1127 17.05 29.33 29.44
C ARG A 1127 15.99 29.82 30.46
N PRO A 1128 16.25 30.88 31.26
CA PRO A 1128 15.35 31.30 32.33
C PRO A 1128 13.95 31.72 31.86
N ASN A 1129 13.88 32.35 30.68
CA ASN A 1129 12.63 32.87 30.12
C ASN A 1129 11.68 31.78 29.58
N TYR A 1130 12.08 30.51 29.59
CA TYR A 1130 11.31 29.38 29.05
C TYR A 1130 10.71 28.46 30.13
N LEU A 1131 10.80 28.84 31.41
CA LEU A 1131 10.30 28.01 32.52
C LEU A 1131 8.85 27.50 32.33
N PRO A 1132 7.86 28.32 31.90
CA PRO A 1132 6.50 27.83 31.68
C PRO A 1132 6.40 26.76 30.57
N VAL A 1133 7.23 26.86 29.52
CA VAL A 1133 7.28 25.86 28.43
C VAL A 1133 7.94 24.57 28.91
N ILE A 1134 9.03 24.70 29.69
CA ILE A 1134 9.76 23.56 30.27
C ILE A 1134 8.82 22.72 31.14
N GLU A 1135 7.99 23.37 31.97
CA GLU A 1135 7.00 22.69 32.81
C GLU A 1135 5.86 22.08 32.00
N ARG A 1136 5.24 22.86 31.10
CA ARG A 1136 4.11 22.41 30.26
C ARG A 1136 4.46 21.20 29.41
N LEU A 1137 5.66 21.18 28.81
CA LEU A 1137 6.13 20.09 27.95
C LEU A 1137 6.90 19.00 28.72
N SER A 1138 7.01 19.12 30.05
CA SER A 1138 7.73 18.17 30.92
C SER A 1138 9.17 17.90 30.45
N LEU A 1139 9.89 18.93 30.00
CA LEU A 1139 11.18 18.76 29.33
C LEU A 1139 12.27 18.21 30.26
N ARG A 1140 12.18 18.48 31.57
CA ARG A 1140 13.09 17.89 32.56
C ARG A 1140 12.91 16.37 32.68
N THR A 1141 11.67 15.88 32.66
CA THR A 1141 11.38 14.44 32.64
C THR A 1141 11.90 13.80 31.36
N LYS A 1142 11.70 14.45 30.20
CA LYS A 1142 12.25 13.98 28.92
C LYS A 1142 13.79 13.95 28.93
N LEU A 1143 14.44 14.93 29.56
CA LEU A 1143 15.90 14.98 29.69
C LEU A 1143 16.43 13.80 30.52
N GLU A 1144 15.80 13.48 31.65
CA GLU A 1144 16.20 12.32 32.45
C GLU A 1144 15.98 11.00 31.70
N HIS A 1145 14.88 10.88 30.94
CA HIS A 1145 14.67 9.73 30.06
C HIS A 1145 15.74 9.64 28.97
N ALA A 1146 16.08 10.75 28.30
CA ALA A 1146 17.12 10.80 27.28
C ALA A 1146 18.50 10.41 27.83
N LYS A 1147 18.85 10.83 29.05
CA LYS A 1147 20.08 10.39 29.75
C LYS A 1147 20.07 8.89 30.03
N SER A 1148 18.94 8.34 30.47
CA SER A 1148 18.79 6.89 30.69
C SER A 1148 18.94 6.10 29.40
N MET A 1149 18.36 6.57 28.29
CA MET A 1149 18.47 5.93 26.99
C MET A 1149 19.91 6.01 26.45
N LEU A 1150 20.58 7.16 26.60
CA LEU A 1150 21.99 7.30 26.25
C LEU A 1150 22.86 6.29 27.01
N ALA A 1151 22.66 6.15 28.33
CA ALA A 1151 23.38 5.19 29.15
C ALA A 1151 23.12 3.74 28.72
N ARG A 1152 21.87 3.40 28.38
CA ARG A 1152 21.52 2.07 27.81
C ARG A 1152 22.25 1.82 26.50
N CYS A 1153 22.19 2.75 25.55
CA CYS A 1153 22.83 2.59 24.24
C CYS A 1153 24.37 2.49 24.34
N GLN A 1154 24.98 3.12 25.34
CA GLN A 1154 26.42 3.02 25.61
C GLN A 1154 26.84 1.73 26.31
N SER A 1155 25.90 0.96 26.88
CA SER A 1155 26.20 -0.30 27.56
C SER A 1155 26.63 -1.40 26.58
N GLU A 1156 27.42 -2.36 27.08
CA GLU A 1156 27.83 -3.53 26.30
C GLU A 1156 26.64 -4.44 25.96
N ASP A 1157 25.65 -4.52 26.86
CA ASP A 1157 24.44 -5.35 26.70
C ASP A 1157 23.57 -4.90 25.52
N TYR A 1158 23.63 -3.64 25.12
CA TYR A 1158 22.83 -3.10 24.02
C TYR A 1158 23.08 -3.80 22.68
N LEU A 1159 24.31 -4.25 22.42
CA LEU A 1159 24.59 -5.01 21.20
C LEU A 1159 23.88 -6.36 21.18
N SER A 1160 23.82 -7.05 22.32
CA SER A 1160 23.04 -8.27 22.49
C SER A 1160 21.55 -8.01 22.29
N GLU A 1161 21.06 -6.86 22.74
CA GLU A 1161 19.68 -6.44 22.54
C GLU A 1161 19.33 -6.24 21.05
N LEU A 1162 20.27 -5.80 20.22
CA LEU A 1162 20.10 -5.55 18.79
C LEU A 1162 20.14 -6.82 17.92
N VAL A 1163 20.61 -7.96 18.43
CA VAL A 1163 20.72 -9.20 17.64
C VAL A 1163 19.35 -9.65 17.13
N GLY A 1164 19.21 -9.84 15.83
CA GLY A 1164 17.94 -10.14 15.17
C GLY A 1164 17.15 -8.92 14.70
N THR A 1165 17.74 -7.73 14.76
CA THR A 1165 17.30 -6.51 14.05
C THR A 1165 18.12 -6.32 12.77
N ILE A 1166 17.77 -5.33 11.94
CA ILE A 1166 18.46 -5.06 10.65
C ILE A 1166 19.86 -4.44 10.83
N GLY A 1167 20.09 -3.75 11.95
CA GLY A 1167 21.23 -2.87 12.16
C GLY A 1167 21.15 -1.61 11.29
N THR A 1168 22.31 -0.98 11.06
CA THR A 1168 22.45 0.10 10.06
C THR A 1168 23.66 -0.18 9.17
N ASP A 1169 23.76 0.51 8.04
CA ASP A 1169 24.89 0.32 7.15
C ASP A 1169 26.14 1.03 7.69
N PRO A 1170 27.28 0.33 7.89
CA PRO A 1170 28.50 0.96 8.42
C PRO A 1170 28.98 2.15 7.57
N ALA A 1171 28.74 2.14 6.26
CA ALA A 1171 29.14 3.22 5.36
C ALA A 1171 28.30 4.51 5.53
N THR A 1172 27.22 4.47 6.33
CA THR A 1172 26.41 5.66 6.67
C THR A 1172 26.83 6.30 7.99
N VAL A 1173 27.77 5.69 8.72
CA VAL A 1173 28.21 6.15 10.03
C VAL A 1173 29.60 6.80 9.90
N GLY A 1174 29.61 8.08 9.53
CA GLY A 1174 30.80 8.94 9.51
C GLY A 1174 31.23 9.41 10.89
#